data_AF-A0A178Z5C4-F1
#
_entry.id   AF-A0A178Z5C4-F1
#
_cell.length_a   1.000
_cell.length_b   1.000
_cell.length_c   1.000
_cell.angle_alpha   90.00
_cell.angle_beta   90.00
_cell.angle_gamma   90.00
#
_symmetry.space_group_name_H-M   'P 1'
#
loop_
_entity.id
_entity.type
_entity.pdbx_description
1 polymer ?
#
loop_
_entity_poly.entity_id
_entity_poly.type
_entity_poly.pdbx_seq_one_letter_code
_entity_poly.pdbx_strand_id
1 'polypeptide(L)'
;MGIRKLNVDDWIIYDNLFLDEHRRKFERLQDPEVRPVIFQCQDGTYEASKEALAIIVQYITTRYPDMFQVDGDYLQIPSLGESYRIREPFDRHPLEIAGLIVYEDVYVLQKGPDDIYYLKACFLSFPPGWHLRDRIGYPLFKMHQAVPHWKEKLQKPMERFFLKLKEGGGVQRNNQFIQTTPAIYHPAPLDDYPVCTSIDQVHIRIELQSLMRMPETQALLFTIHPWVLPVKELAHEPGNLEKLWSHARSFPDSFSRYKLRHLWGGVLDEFARQTLGKEVPDPELEAEADAFTLRQPSRETDEDDSDVFDATWTSLPTSTRTRSPVKASPPTDKTLQISPVERDDSVNSALVSRSENRSLALQVHGPIIGRRASISKSTTSLHLSLLADSGRSKTDTAGELPASLTKPLPPMPSPPVPYLIQGIETALEHELFHHYINFVPQAFSWATIRSAPFLSILIPLVLRDRGLLYTLLSIAATHLLNLGHAQMSETRQRAIKSTRWQLRGKALKCHAEKMAAVSVPAFSNDSVQVKLDAALASTLLLLQLDCLDSGKDGHWRLHLFAASELARQRVKEGWSDKDADGAPTNSRDETAVRFFLHLYRYYDVLACVTLDERPCPIDPVYSSEDIGSYSPLPQTYHSLLSILTQIVELRRRTQPELSLGQTTSTTNRNLADVNMEEFMKSLELCTRIQNWTIRSDSQEDLILGEVYRRACFIFLYLTTYPSGVADAKVQCALEEGLAHLELLASHEMALKCATFPLFIFGIAALQPDQQDMISKVLDLRFHQSGIGNVAEVLVFLKEWWIREYDESNRSFWLWEDEIRTRQMYLFLV
;
A
#
# COMPACT_ATOMS: atom_id res chain seq x y z
N MET A 1 3.65 5.23 17.45
CA MET A 1 4.86 4.43 17.76
C MET A 1 5.58 3.86 16.52
N GLY A 2 4.93 3.76 15.35
CA GLY A 2 5.62 3.38 14.10
C GLY A 2 6.25 1.99 14.10
N ILE A 3 5.76 1.10 14.99
CA ILE A 3 6.27 -0.26 15.16
C ILE A 3 5.66 -1.13 14.06
N ARG A 4 6.53 -1.86 13.36
CA ARG A 4 6.17 -2.86 12.36
C ARG A 4 6.83 -4.19 12.70
N LYS A 5 6.36 -5.29 12.13
CA LYS A 5 7.02 -6.60 12.28
C LYS A 5 8.44 -6.52 11.68
N LEU A 6 9.41 -7.14 12.34
CA LEU A 6 10.77 -7.24 11.83
C LEU A 6 10.75 -8.10 10.56
N ASN A 7 11.15 -7.51 9.44
CA ASN A 7 11.54 -8.26 8.26
C ASN A 7 12.89 -8.91 8.53
N VAL A 8 12.96 -10.24 8.45
CA VAL A 8 14.19 -10.99 8.71
C VAL A 8 15.26 -10.59 7.69
N ASP A 9 14.90 -10.28 6.45
CA ASP A 9 15.88 -9.91 5.42
C ASP A 9 16.55 -8.54 5.66
N ASP A 10 15.97 -7.71 6.54
CA ASP A 10 16.39 -6.33 6.81
C ASP A 10 16.77 -6.12 8.29
N TRP A 11 17.22 -7.17 9.00
CA TRP A 11 17.58 -7.02 10.42
C TRP A 11 18.94 -6.33 10.61
N ILE A 12 19.98 -6.86 9.97
CA ILE A 12 21.36 -6.35 10.02
C ILE A 12 21.75 -5.92 8.61
N ILE A 13 22.20 -4.67 8.46
CA ILE A 13 22.44 -4.03 7.17
C ILE A 13 23.93 -3.75 7.01
N TYR A 14 24.48 -4.20 5.89
CA TYR A 14 25.85 -3.88 5.47
C TYR A 14 25.81 -3.05 4.20
N ASP A 15 26.30 -1.82 4.30
CA ASP A 15 26.49 -0.92 3.17
C ASP A 15 27.99 -0.73 2.86
N ASN A 16 28.29 0.22 1.97
CA ASN A 16 29.66 0.54 1.59
C ASN A 16 30.47 1.24 2.72
N LEU A 17 29.85 1.62 3.83
CA LEU A 17 30.51 2.26 4.98
C LEU A 17 30.96 1.26 6.04
N PHE A 18 30.45 0.02 5.99
CA PHE A 18 30.73 -1.00 7.01
C PHE A 18 32.23 -1.19 7.31
N LEU A 19 33.08 -1.29 6.29
CA LEU A 19 34.51 -1.56 6.50
C LEU A 19 35.21 -0.45 7.28
N ASP A 20 34.87 0.81 6.99
CA ASP A 20 35.45 1.97 7.68
C ASP A 20 34.91 2.10 9.10
N GLU A 21 33.61 1.88 9.30
CA GLU A 21 33.01 1.90 10.63
C GLU A 21 33.49 0.73 11.51
N HIS A 22 33.66 -0.46 10.93
CA HIS A 22 34.26 -1.59 11.63
C HIS A 22 35.64 -1.21 12.19
N ARG A 23 36.52 -0.63 11.35
CA ARG A 23 37.86 -0.21 11.79
C ARG A 23 37.79 0.79 12.94
N ARG A 24 36.89 1.78 12.85
CA ARG A 24 36.67 2.78 13.93
C ARG A 24 36.15 2.16 15.22
N LYS A 25 35.23 1.18 15.14
CA LYS A 25 34.75 0.42 16.31
C LYS A 25 35.88 -0.34 16.97
N PHE A 26 36.67 -1.04 16.17
CA PHE A 26 37.80 -1.83 16.64
C PHE A 26 38.85 -0.96 17.35
N GLU A 27 39.24 0.17 16.74
CA GLU A 27 40.17 1.14 17.34
C GLU A 27 39.63 1.69 18.68
N ARG A 28 38.37 2.12 18.73
CA ARG A 28 37.74 2.63 19.97
C ARG A 28 37.67 1.57 21.06
N LEU A 29 37.48 0.30 20.70
CA LEU A 29 37.42 -0.80 21.66
C LEU A 29 38.79 -1.17 22.21
N GLN A 30 39.86 -0.95 21.45
CA GLN A 30 41.23 -1.18 21.90
C GLN A 30 41.73 -0.12 22.86
N ASP A 31 41.24 1.12 22.74
CA ASP A 31 41.58 2.21 23.64
C ASP A 31 40.97 1.98 25.04
N PRO A 32 41.78 1.80 26.11
CA PRO A 32 41.26 1.54 27.46
C PRO A 32 40.40 2.67 28.04
N GLU A 33 40.61 3.92 27.61
CA GLU A 33 39.84 5.07 28.08
C GLU A 33 38.50 5.20 27.35
N VAL A 34 38.45 4.76 26.09
CA VAL A 34 37.24 4.83 25.25
C VAL A 34 36.39 3.57 25.36
N ARG A 35 36.99 2.40 25.59
CA ARG A 35 36.28 1.12 25.75
C ARG A 35 35.10 1.21 26.73
N PRO A 36 35.22 1.80 27.94
CA PRO A 36 34.10 1.95 28.87
C PRO A 36 32.98 2.88 28.37
N VAL A 37 33.25 3.73 27.38
CA VAL A 37 32.26 4.63 26.77
C VAL A 37 31.38 3.86 25.79
N ILE A 38 31.95 2.91 25.07
CA ILE A 38 31.24 2.15 24.02
C ILE A 38 30.81 0.75 24.46
N PHE A 39 31.40 0.17 25.51
CA PHE A 39 31.05 -1.17 25.98
C PHE A 39 30.92 -1.22 27.50
N GLN A 40 29.75 -1.68 27.96
CA GLN A 40 29.50 -1.97 29.37
C GLN A 40 28.56 -3.16 29.52
N CYS A 41 28.78 -3.97 30.54
CA CYS A 41 27.93 -5.10 30.92
C CYS A 41 27.84 -5.21 32.44
N GLN A 42 26.65 -5.49 32.96
CA GLN A 42 26.44 -5.82 34.38
C GLN A 42 26.58 -7.33 34.61
N ASP A 43 26.79 -7.71 35.87
CA ASP A 43 26.80 -9.11 36.29
C ASP A 43 25.49 -9.83 35.89
N GLY A 44 25.59 -11.11 35.49
CA GLY A 44 24.44 -11.91 35.07
C GLY A 44 24.01 -11.72 33.60
N THR A 45 24.76 -10.96 32.79
CA THR A 45 24.48 -10.74 31.36
C THR A 45 25.25 -11.65 30.41
N TYR A 46 26.18 -12.45 30.93
CA TYR A 46 27.11 -13.23 30.10
C TYR A 46 26.39 -14.25 29.22
N GLU A 47 25.45 -15.02 29.77
CA GLU A 47 24.65 -15.98 28.99
C GLU A 47 23.82 -15.30 27.90
N ALA A 48 23.17 -14.18 28.22
CA ALA A 48 22.39 -13.42 27.24
C ALA A 48 23.29 -12.81 26.14
N SER A 49 24.54 -12.48 26.48
CA SER A 49 25.52 -11.99 25.53
C SER A 49 26.02 -13.09 24.59
N LYS A 50 26.19 -14.32 25.09
CA LYS A 50 26.52 -15.50 24.26
C LYS A 50 25.38 -15.82 23.30
N GLU A 51 24.15 -15.81 23.80
CA GLU A 51 22.97 -16.05 22.98
C GLU A 51 22.82 -14.98 21.88
N ALA A 52 22.99 -13.70 22.23
CA ALA A 52 22.97 -12.61 21.25
C ALA A 52 24.03 -12.82 20.16
N LEU A 53 25.26 -13.18 20.53
CA LEU A 53 26.32 -13.50 19.58
C LEU A 53 25.92 -14.68 18.68
N ALA A 54 25.38 -15.76 19.24
CA ALA A 54 24.98 -16.94 18.47
C ALA A 54 23.88 -16.62 17.43
N ILE A 55 22.85 -15.86 17.83
CA ILE A 55 21.76 -15.42 16.94
C ILE A 55 22.32 -14.53 15.81
N ILE A 56 23.19 -13.58 16.15
CA ILE A 56 23.82 -12.69 15.17
C ILE A 56 24.70 -13.46 14.20
N VAL A 57 25.58 -14.35 14.69
CA VAL A 57 26.46 -15.16 13.86
C VAL A 57 25.63 -16.03 12.91
N GLN A 58 24.61 -16.72 13.42
CA GLN A 58 23.72 -17.54 12.60
C GLN A 58 23.07 -16.71 11.49
N TYR A 59 22.61 -15.50 11.82
CA TYR A 59 22.00 -14.60 10.86
C TYR A 59 22.98 -14.16 9.78
N ILE A 60 24.12 -13.58 10.15
CA ILE A 60 25.05 -12.97 9.20
C ILE A 60 25.72 -14.02 8.30
N THR A 61 25.99 -15.23 8.80
CA THR A 61 26.59 -16.30 7.98
C THR A 61 25.58 -16.92 7.02
N THR A 62 24.29 -16.85 7.35
CA THR A 62 23.21 -17.31 6.45
C THR A 62 22.88 -16.25 5.41
N ARG A 63 22.81 -14.98 5.82
CA ARG A 63 22.37 -13.86 4.98
C ARG A 63 23.49 -13.27 4.12
N TYR A 64 24.73 -13.30 4.61
CA TYR A 64 25.92 -12.71 4.00
C TYR A 64 27.12 -13.69 3.99
N PRO A 65 26.96 -14.91 3.42
CA PRO A 65 28.00 -15.95 3.44
C PRO A 65 29.29 -15.55 2.73
N ASP A 66 29.22 -14.61 1.77
CA ASP A 66 30.39 -14.10 1.05
C ASP A 66 31.25 -13.16 1.90
N MET A 67 30.65 -12.52 2.91
CA MET A 67 31.35 -11.60 3.83
C MET A 67 31.81 -12.29 5.11
N PHE A 68 31.07 -13.31 5.58
CA PHE A 68 31.27 -13.95 6.87
C PHE A 68 31.34 -15.46 6.72
N GLN A 69 32.48 -16.05 7.10
CA GLN A 69 32.72 -17.48 6.94
C GLN A 69 33.07 -18.10 8.29
N VAL A 70 32.43 -19.21 8.64
CA VAL A 70 32.75 -19.95 9.86
C VAL A 70 33.77 -21.03 9.55
N ASP A 71 34.90 -21.00 10.25
CA ASP A 71 35.93 -22.03 10.22
C ASP A 71 36.17 -22.56 11.64
N GLY A 72 35.63 -23.76 11.90
CA GLY A 72 35.66 -24.38 13.22
C GLY A 72 34.97 -23.54 14.29
N ASP A 73 35.77 -23.00 15.22
CA ASP A 73 35.32 -22.17 16.33
C ASP A 73 35.44 -20.66 16.04
N TYR A 74 35.88 -20.28 14.84
CA TYR A 74 36.16 -18.90 14.46
C TYR A 74 35.23 -18.42 13.34
N LEU A 75 34.84 -17.16 13.41
CA LEU A 75 34.22 -16.40 12.34
C LEU A 75 35.29 -15.55 11.66
N GLN A 76 35.43 -15.70 10.34
CA GLN A 76 36.35 -14.96 9.50
C GLN A 76 35.61 -13.84 8.77
N ILE A 77 36.24 -12.67 8.69
CA ILE A 77 35.83 -11.55 7.83
C ILE A 77 36.93 -11.33 6.78
N PRO A 78 36.90 -12.05 5.63
CA PRO A 78 38.02 -12.08 4.69
C PRO A 78 38.42 -10.71 4.15
N SER A 79 37.47 -9.79 3.98
CA SER A 79 37.71 -8.43 3.50
C SER A 79 38.55 -7.57 4.45
N LEU A 80 38.55 -7.90 5.74
CA LEU A 80 39.34 -7.21 6.77
C LEU A 80 40.56 -8.02 7.22
N GLY A 81 40.64 -9.30 6.85
CA GLY A 81 41.67 -10.22 7.35
C GLY A 81 41.54 -10.49 8.85
N GLU A 82 40.33 -10.36 9.40
CA GLU A 82 40.06 -10.50 10.83
C GLU A 82 39.36 -11.81 11.15
N SER A 83 39.60 -12.29 12.36
CA SER A 83 39.04 -13.54 12.89
C SER A 83 38.59 -13.37 14.33
N TYR A 84 37.40 -13.87 14.63
CA TYR A 84 36.79 -13.80 15.95
C TYR A 84 36.38 -15.17 16.43
N ARG A 85 36.82 -15.59 17.62
CA ARG A 85 36.38 -16.85 18.20
C ARG A 85 34.94 -16.74 18.70
N ILE A 86 34.03 -17.52 18.10
CA ILE A 86 32.58 -17.47 18.35
C ILE A 86 32.07 -18.63 19.23
N ARG A 87 32.98 -19.39 19.82
CA ARG A 87 32.70 -20.47 20.78
C ARG A 87 33.64 -20.40 21.99
N GLU A 88 33.21 -20.99 23.10
CA GLU A 88 34.00 -20.97 24.33
C GLU A 88 35.32 -21.75 24.22
N PRO A 89 36.39 -21.29 24.92
CA PRO A 89 36.51 -19.99 25.59
C PRO A 89 36.66 -18.84 24.58
N PHE A 90 35.89 -17.77 24.74
CA PHE A 90 35.94 -16.60 23.85
C PHE A 90 37.21 -15.76 24.10
N ASP A 91 37.75 -15.17 23.04
CA ASP A 91 38.93 -14.28 23.13
C ASP A 91 38.57 -12.89 23.69
N ARG A 92 37.29 -12.52 23.61
CA ARG A 92 36.70 -11.27 24.09
C ARG A 92 35.33 -11.55 24.67
N HIS A 93 34.77 -10.57 25.37
CA HIS A 93 33.38 -10.72 25.83
C HIS A 93 32.45 -10.97 24.62
N PRO A 94 31.49 -11.92 24.68
CA PRO A 94 30.66 -12.28 23.53
C PRO A 94 29.93 -11.11 22.88
N LEU A 95 29.45 -10.15 23.69
CA LEU A 95 28.78 -8.95 23.20
C LEU A 95 29.74 -7.95 22.51
N GLU A 96 31.02 -7.95 22.86
CA GLU A 96 32.02 -7.18 22.11
C GLU A 96 32.20 -7.76 20.71
N ILE A 97 32.32 -9.10 20.62
CA ILE A 97 32.41 -9.79 19.34
C ILE A 97 31.17 -9.49 18.51
N ALA A 98 29.98 -9.61 19.11
CA ALA A 98 28.71 -9.29 18.44
C ALA A 98 28.68 -7.85 17.90
N GLY A 99 29.16 -6.87 18.68
CA GLY A 99 29.20 -5.46 18.27
C GLY A 99 30.24 -5.12 17.19
N LEU A 100 31.34 -5.89 17.11
CA LEU A 100 32.36 -5.74 16.08
C LEU A 100 31.90 -6.32 14.73
N ILE A 101 31.26 -7.49 14.74
CA ILE A 101 30.91 -8.18 13.50
C ILE A 101 29.70 -7.58 12.78
N VAL A 102 28.91 -6.72 13.45
CA VAL A 102 27.72 -6.05 12.87
C VAL A 102 27.95 -4.56 12.69
N TYR A 103 27.19 -3.92 11.79
CA TYR A 103 27.25 -2.47 11.65
C TYR A 103 26.61 -1.77 12.84
N GLU A 104 25.59 -2.34 13.47
CA GLU A 104 24.68 -1.73 14.44
C GLU A 104 25.28 -1.50 15.84
N ASP A 105 24.57 -0.72 16.65
CA ASP A 105 24.67 -0.81 18.11
C ASP A 105 23.92 -2.05 18.61
N VAL A 106 24.42 -2.70 19.66
CA VAL A 106 23.85 -3.94 20.19
C VAL A 106 23.55 -3.79 21.68
N TYR A 107 22.30 -4.04 22.08
CA TYR A 107 21.82 -3.88 23.45
C TYR A 107 21.19 -5.19 23.93
N VAL A 108 21.45 -5.54 25.18
CA VAL A 108 20.82 -6.65 25.89
C VAL A 108 19.98 -6.08 27.03
N LEU A 109 18.67 -6.31 26.94
CA LEU A 109 17.70 -5.88 27.95
C LEU A 109 17.20 -7.10 28.72
N GLN A 110 17.36 -7.11 30.04
CA GLN A 110 16.87 -8.23 30.87
C GLN A 110 15.72 -7.78 31.75
N LYS A 111 14.80 -8.71 31.98
CA LYS A 111 13.65 -8.53 32.86
C LYS A 111 14.11 -8.59 34.32
N GLY A 112 13.74 -7.59 35.12
CA GLY A 112 13.92 -7.55 36.55
C GLY A 112 12.83 -8.32 37.31
N PRO A 113 12.96 -8.45 38.65
CA PRO A 113 11.97 -9.13 39.49
C PRO A 113 10.62 -8.38 39.58
N ASP A 114 10.60 -7.13 39.17
CA ASP A 114 9.47 -6.19 39.12
C ASP A 114 8.71 -6.21 37.78
N ASP A 115 8.98 -7.19 36.92
CA ASP A 115 8.43 -7.30 35.57
C ASP A 115 8.83 -6.15 34.61
N ILE A 116 9.88 -5.39 34.94
CA ILE A 116 10.39 -4.28 34.12
C ILE A 116 11.68 -4.69 33.39
N TYR A 117 11.87 -4.21 32.16
CA TYR A 117 13.11 -4.44 31.41
C TYR A 117 14.15 -3.36 31.68
N TYR A 118 15.38 -3.79 31.90
CA TYR A 118 16.53 -2.97 32.21
C TYR A 118 17.62 -3.10 31.14
N LEU A 119 18.29 -2.00 30.82
CA LEU A 119 19.50 -2.04 29.99
C LEU A 119 20.65 -2.64 30.80
N LYS A 120 21.03 -3.89 30.52
CA LYS A 120 22.02 -4.62 31.34
C LYS A 120 23.37 -4.78 30.68
N ALA A 121 23.42 -4.88 29.35
CA ALA A 121 24.67 -4.84 28.59
C ALA A 121 24.48 -4.12 27.26
N CYS A 122 25.52 -3.47 26.77
CA CYS A 122 25.48 -2.70 25.53
C CYS A 122 26.85 -2.57 24.89
N PHE A 123 26.88 -2.68 23.57
CA PHE A 123 27.92 -2.20 22.69
C PHE A 123 27.38 -1.02 21.88
N LEU A 124 27.68 0.20 22.33
CA LEU A 124 27.24 1.50 21.81
C LEU A 124 28.34 2.12 20.93
N SER A 125 28.36 1.71 19.67
CA SER A 125 29.27 2.22 18.64
C SER A 125 28.94 3.64 18.20
N PHE A 126 27.66 4.03 18.20
CA PHE A 126 27.17 5.31 17.68
C PHE A 126 26.30 6.07 18.70
N PRO A 127 26.87 6.49 19.84
CA PRO A 127 26.11 7.23 20.85
C PRO A 127 25.45 8.46 20.22
N PRO A 128 24.13 8.67 20.41
CA PRO A 128 23.39 9.80 19.84
C PRO A 128 23.29 10.97 20.84
N GLY A 129 24.37 11.30 21.54
CA GLY A 129 24.41 12.42 22.48
C GLY A 129 24.15 12.08 23.94
N TRP A 130 24.57 10.90 24.40
CA TRP A 130 24.53 10.51 25.80
C TRP A 130 25.57 9.43 26.12
N HIS A 131 25.97 9.34 27.40
CA HIS A 131 26.97 8.37 27.82
C HIS A 131 26.34 7.06 28.33
N LEU A 132 26.92 5.92 27.92
CA LEU A 132 26.48 4.60 28.35
C LEU A 132 26.52 4.41 29.87
N ARG A 133 27.58 4.91 30.52
CA ARG A 133 27.75 4.84 32.00
C ARG A 133 26.59 5.45 32.78
N ASP A 134 25.91 6.44 32.23
CA ASP A 134 24.84 7.14 32.94
C ASP A 134 23.51 6.37 32.87
N ARG A 135 23.40 5.40 31.95
CA ARG A 135 22.15 4.69 31.64
C ARG A 135 22.23 3.18 31.82
N ILE A 136 23.43 2.60 31.98
CA ILE A 136 23.57 1.18 32.28
C ILE A 136 22.83 0.85 33.58
N GLY A 137 22.07 -0.24 33.58
CA GLY A 137 21.22 -0.65 34.70
C GLY A 137 19.93 0.15 34.86
N TYR A 138 19.61 1.10 33.96
CA TYR A 138 18.33 1.82 34.05
C TYR A 138 17.19 0.98 33.50
N PRO A 139 15.98 1.09 34.09
CA PRO A 139 14.78 0.58 33.45
C PRO A 139 14.48 1.41 32.21
N LEU A 140 13.87 0.79 31.20
CA LEU A 140 13.59 1.46 29.92
C LEU A 140 12.80 2.76 30.10
N PHE A 141 11.88 2.83 31.06
CA PHE A 141 11.13 4.06 31.30
C PHE A 141 12.02 5.22 31.76
N LYS A 142 13.05 4.94 32.56
CA LYS A 142 13.99 5.96 33.04
C LYS A 142 14.85 6.49 31.90
N MET A 143 15.21 5.64 30.93
CA MET A 143 15.91 6.06 29.72
C MET A 143 15.13 7.06 28.85
N HIS A 144 13.80 7.08 28.95
CA HIS A 144 12.92 7.93 28.15
C HIS A 144 12.40 9.16 28.90
N GLN A 145 12.85 9.42 30.14
CA GLN A 145 12.35 10.53 30.97
C GLN A 145 12.49 11.93 30.34
N ALA A 146 13.51 12.13 29.51
CA ALA A 146 13.74 13.40 28.82
C ALA A 146 12.71 13.68 27.70
N VAL A 147 11.93 12.67 27.28
CA VAL A 147 10.92 12.82 26.23
C VAL A 147 9.66 13.47 26.83
N PRO A 148 9.23 14.64 26.34
CA PRO A 148 8.04 15.31 26.87
C PRO A 148 6.79 14.43 26.81
N HIS A 149 5.99 14.44 27.88
CA HIS A 149 4.72 13.69 28.01
C HIS A 149 4.83 12.16 27.91
N TRP A 150 6.06 11.61 27.94
CA TRP A 150 6.29 10.17 27.74
C TRP A 150 5.76 9.34 28.92
N LYS A 151 5.95 9.84 30.16
CA LYS A 151 5.53 9.14 31.38
C LYS A 151 4.02 8.92 31.42
N GLU A 152 3.25 9.96 31.10
CA GLU A 152 1.80 9.93 31.19
C GLU A 152 1.17 9.04 30.10
N LYS A 153 1.77 8.99 28.91
CA LYS A 153 1.14 8.39 27.72
C LYS A 153 1.73 7.07 27.26
N LEU A 154 3.04 6.89 27.38
CA LEU A 154 3.75 5.80 26.70
C LEU A 154 4.37 4.78 27.65
N GLN A 155 4.62 5.14 28.91
CA GLN A 155 5.24 4.23 29.88
C GLN A 155 4.50 2.88 30.00
N LYS A 156 3.25 2.90 30.51
CA LYS A 156 2.48 1.67 30.75
C LYS A 156 2.22 0.84 29.49
N PRO A 157 1.86 1.43 28.33
CA PRO A 157 1.74 0.67 27.08
C PRO A 157 3.06 0.00 26.65
N MET A 158 4.19 0.69 26.78
CA MET A 158 5.50 0.19 26.35
C MET A 158 6.03 -0.93 27.25
N GLU A 159 5.88 -0.79 28.57
CA GLU A 159 6.22 -1.85 29.53
C GLU A 159 5.39 -3.12 29.26
N ARG A 160 4.07 -2.97 29.06
CA ARG A 160 3.19 -4.09 28.68
C ARG A 160 3.58 -4.70 27.33
N PHE A 161 4.01 -3.89 26.36
CA PHE A 161 4.46 -4.36 25.06
C PHE A 161 5.70 -5.26 25.18
N PHE A 162 6.72 -4.84 25.93
CA PHE A 162 7.92 -5.64 26.13
C PHE A 162 7.65 -6.95 26.85
N LEU A 163 6.75 -6.95 27.84
CA LEU A 163 6.33 -8.18 28.52
C LEU A 163 5.62 -9.17 27.60
N LYS A 164 4.83 -8.67 26.64
CA LYS A 164 4.03 -9.49 25.71
C LYS A 164 4.74 -9.89 24.43
N LEU A 165 5.92 -9.32 24.14
CA LEU A 165 6.70 -9.68 22.94
C LEU A 165 6.98 -11.17 22.98
N LYS A 166 6.62 -11.94 21.93
CA LYS A 166 6.80 -13.39 21.88
C LYS A 166 8.13 -13.77 21.25
N GLU A 167 8.64 -14.96 21.60
CA GLU A 167 9.75 -15.59 20.88
C GLU A 167 9.41 -15.79 19.39
N GLY A 168 10.43 -15.79 18.54
CA GLY A 168 10.28 -15.92 17.08
C GLY A 168 9.59 -14.72 16.41
N GLY A 169 9.15 -13.71 17.18
CA GLY A 169 8.60 -12.45 16.70
C GLY A 169 9.53 -11.29 17.00
N GLY A 170 10.10 -10.68 15.97
CA GLY A 170 10.79 -9.40 16.07
C GLY A 170 9.89 -8.24 15.65
N VAL A 171 10.20 -7.04 16.14
CA VAL A 171 9.63 -5.78 15.65
C VAL A 171 10.74 -4.84 15.25
N GLN A 172 10.42 -3.89 14.38
CA GLN A 172 11.32 -2.80 14.01
C GLN A 172 10.55 -1.48 13.93
N ARG A 173 11.25 -0.36 14.06
CA ARG A 173 10.72 0.99 13.83
C ARG A 173 11.82 1.93 13.36
N ASN A 174 11.45 3.04 12.74
CA ASN A 174 12.40 4.11 12.44
C ASN A 174 12.26 5.20 13.50
N ASN A 175 13.36 5.61 14.09
CA ASN A 175 13.47 6.84 14.86
C ASN A 175 14.23 7.88 14.03
N GLN A 176 13.89 9.16 14.17
CA GLN A 176 14.57 10.22 13.43
C GLN A 176 14.74 11.49 14.27
N PHE A 177 15.85 12.18 14.06
CA PHE A 177 16.13 13.49 14.63
C PHE A 177 17.18 14.23 13.78
N ILE A 178 17.30 15.54 13.99
CA ILE A 178 18.29 16.36 13.30
C ILE A 178 19.48 16.59 14.22
N GLN A 179 20.67 16.56 13.66
CA GLN A 179 21.94 16.86 14.30
C GLN A 179 22.73 17.88 13.48
N THR A 180 23.62 18.62 14.13
CA THR A 180 24.34 19.77 13.58
C THR A 180 25.73 19.41 13.01
N THR A 181 25.94 18.14 12.72
CA THR A 181 27.25 17.59 12.31
C THR A 181 27.06 16.30 11.51
N PRO A 182 27.95 16.00 10.53
CA PRO A 182 27.90 14.77 9.75
C PRO A 182 28.43 13.54 10.50
N ALA A 183 29.10 13.72 11.65
CA ALA A 183 29.67 12.59 12.39
C ALA A 183 28.58 11.67 12.94
N ILE A 184 28.89 10.38 13.12
CA ILE A 184 27.93 9.39 13.64
C ILE A 184 28.18 9.04 15.11
N TYR A 185 29.34 9.47 15.65
CA TYR A 185 29.81 9.18 17.00
C TYR A 185 29.70 10.43 17.90
N HIS A 186 28.69 10.48 18.78
CA HIS A 186 28.45 11.59 19.70
C HIS A 186 28.33 11.14 21.16
N PRO A 187 29.46 10.97 21.86
CA PRO A 187 29.43 10.56 23.26
C PRO A 187 28.89 11.65 24.19
N ALA A 188 29.09 12.93 23.85
CA ALA A 188 28.61 14.08 24.64
C ALA A 188 27.24 14.59 24.15
N PRO A 189 26.44 15.24 25.00
CA PRO A 189 25.14 15.81 24.64
C PRO A 189 25.18 16.65 23.35
N LEU A 190 24.20 16.42 22.47
CA LEU A 190 24.09 17.16 21.21
C LEU A 190 23.71 18.64 21.41
N ASP A 191 23.15 18.99 22.58
CA ASP A 191 22.77 20.36 22.94
C ASP A 191 24.00 21.29 23.12
N ASP A 192 25.17 20.70 23.38
CA ASP A 192 26.43 21.45 23.56
C ASP A 192 27.07 21.90 22.23
N TYR A 193 26.49 21.51 21.08
CA TYR A 193 27.01 21.86 19.76
C TYR A 193 26.65 23.31 19.39
N PRO A 194 27.50 23.99 18.59
CA PRO A 194 27.19 25.35 18.14
C PRO A 194 25.93 25.39 17.26
N VAL A 195 25.23 26.52 17.29
CA VAL A 195 24.12 26.82 16.38
C VAL A 195 24.63 26.77 14.93
N CYS A 196 23.88 26.10 14.06
CA CYS A 196 24.19 26.03 12.63
C CYS A 196 24.16 27.42 11.99
N THR A 197 25.08 27.62 11.05
CA THR A 197 25.22 28.84 10.23
C THR A 197 25.02 28.57 8.75
N SER A 198 25.10 27.31 8.31
CA SER A 198 24.85 26.87 6.94
C SER A 198 24.09 25.54 6.92
N ILE A 199 23.31 25.31 5.86
CA ILE A 199 22.57 24.05 5.65
C ILE A 199 23.52 22.85 5.55
N ASP A 200 24.77 23.05 5.14
CA ASP A 200 25.80 21.99 5.10
C ASP A 200 26.11 21.40 6.49
N GLN A 201 25.70 22.06 7.57
CA GLN A 201 25.87 21.56 8.94
C GLN A 201 24.65 20.76 9.41
N VAL A 202 23.50 20.87 8.75
CA VAL A 202 22.25 20.25 9.19
C VAL A 202 22.13 18.86 8.57
N HIS A 203 22.07 17.84 9.43
CA HIS A 203 21.99 16.44 9.01
C HIS A 203 20.79 15.77 9.68
N ILE A 204 20.06 14.95 8.92
CA ILE A 204 19.04 14.07 9.48
C ILE A 204 19.69 12.75 9.85
N ARG A 205 19.51 12.34 11.10
CA ARG A 205 19.88 11.01 11.59
C ARG A 205 18.64 10.13 11.66
N ILE A 206 18.67 9.01 10.96
CA ILE A 206 17.62 8.00 10.93
C ILE A 206 18.17 6.74 11.58
N GLU A 207 17.42 6.16 12.50
CA GLU A 207 17.79 4.97 13.25
C GLU A 207 16.76 3.86 13.00
N LEU A 208 17.16 2.79 12.31
CA LEU A 208 16.38 1.56 12.26
C LEU A 208 16.61 0.78 13.55
N GLN A 209 15.58 0.76 14.38
CA GLN A 209 15.59 0.14 15.69
C GLN A 209 14.87 -1.20 15.61
N SER A 210 15.58 -2.30 15.89
CA SER A 210 15.07 -3.68 15.81
C SER A 210 15.08 -4.32 17.18
N LEU A 211 14.00 -4.99 17.56
CA LEU A 211 13.83 -5.62 18.88
C LEU A 211 13.26 -7.02 18.74
N MET A 212 13.88 -7.99 19.39
CA MET A 212 13.36 -9.37 19.47
C MET A 212 13.61 -9.99 20.84
N ARG A 213 12.81 -10.99 21.19
CA ARG A 213 13.03 -11.83 22.37
C ARG A 213 13.94 -13.00 22.00
N MET A 214 15.00 -13.17 22.77
CA MET A 214 15.92 -14.30 22.62
C MET A 214 15.34 -15.55 23.31
N PRO A 215 15.35 -16.73 22.66
CA PRO A 215 14.63 -17.93 23.12
C PRO A 215 15.18 -18.57 24.40
N GLU A 216 16.48 -18.61 24.63
CA GLU A 216 17.11 -19.30 25.75
C GLU A 216 17.06 -18.46 27.03
N THR A 217 17.56 -17.22 26.98
CA THR A 217 17.64 -16.36 28.17
C THR A 217 16.41 -15.49 28.40
N GLN A 218 15.47 -15.43 27.45
CA GLN A 218 14.27 -14.59 27.48
C GLN A 218 14.57 -13.08 27.57
N ALA A 219 15.83 -12.69 27.45
CA ALA A 219 16.25 -11.31 27.33
C ALA A 219 15.84 -10.75 25.96
N LEU A 220 15.80 -9.42 25.84
CA LEU A 220 15.53 -8.76 24.58
C LEU A 220 16.84 -8.32 23.95
N LEU A 221 17.02 -8.68 22.68
CA LEU A 221 18.07 -8.19 21.81
C LEU A 221 17.53 -6.97 21.08
N PHE A 222 18.17 -5.82 21.30
CA PHE A 222 17.83 -4.56 20.65
C PHE A 222 19.01 -4.08 19.82
N THR A 223 18.82 -3.86 18.52
CA THR A 223 19.85 -3.36 17.61
C THR A 223 19.43 -2.04 16.99
N ILE A 224 20.40 -1.16 16.74
CA ILE A 224 20.15 0.15 16.11
C ILE A 224 21.12 0.35 14.95
N HIS A 225 20.59 0.51 13.74
CA HIS A 225 21.35 0.91 12.57
C HIS A 225 21.16 2.41 12.30
N PRO A 226 22.20 3.25 12.42
CA PRO A 226 22.11 4.68 12.14
C PRO A 226 22.54 5.03 10.71
N TRP A 227 21.75 5.88 10.04
CA TRP A 227 22.14 6.66 8.86
C TRP A 227 22.21 8.13 9.20
N VAL A 228 23.18 8.84 8.64
CA VAL A 228 23.31 10.30 8.74
C VAL A 228 23.34 10.85 7.33
N LEU A 229 22.36 11.68 6.97
CA LEU A 229 22.20 12.24 5.63
C LEU A 229 22.19 13.77 5.71
N PRO A 230 22.90 14.48 4.82
CA PRO A 230 22.87 15.93 4.80
C PRO A 230 21.50 16.42 4.32
N VAL A 231 20.87 17.32 5.09
CA VAL A 231 19.53 17.85 4.74
C VAL A 231 19.56 18.63 3.42
N LYS A 232 20.72 19.17 3.04
CA LYS A 232 20.94 19.82 1.75
C LYS A 232 20.58 18.96 0.55
N GLU A 233 20.74 17.63 0.63
CA GLU A 233 20.38 16.72 -0.46
C GLU A 233 18.87 16.69 -0.75
N LEU A 234 18.04 17.05 0.23
CA LEU A 234 16.59 17.17 0.05
C LEU A 234 16.19 18.29 -0.92
N ALA A 235 17.11 19.16 -1.36
CA ALA A 235 16.84 20.06 -2.48
C ALA A 235 16.50 19.32 -3.79
N HIS A 236 16.96 18.08 -3.94
CA HIS A 236 16.61 17.23 -5.08
C HIS A 236 15.25 16.52 -4.90
N GLU A 237 14.68 16.59 -3.69
CA GLU A 237 13.42 15.97 -3.31
C GLU A 237 12.50 17.00 -2.63
N PRO A 238 12.01 18.02 -3.36
CA PRO A 238 11.33 19.18 -2.77
C PRO A 238 10.09 18.80 -1.94
N GLY A 239 9.38 17.72 -2.28
CA GLY A 239 8.27 17.21 -1.47
C GLY A 239 8.70 16.67 -0.10
N ASN A 240 9.87 16.05 0.01
CA ASN A 240 10.40 15.57 1.29
C ASN A 240 10.97 16.74 2.11
N LEU A 241 11.58 17.73 1.45
CA LEU A 241 11.98 18.97 2.10
C LEU A 241 10.78 19.72 2.69
N GLU A 242 9.68 19.86 1.96
CA GLU A 242 8.44 20.49 2.45
C GLU A 242 7.90 19.74 3.67
N LYS A 243 7.79 18.41 3.61
CA LYS A 243 7.33 17.59 4.75
C LYS A 243 8.20 17.76 6.00
N LEU A 244 9.53 17.73 5.83
CA LEU A 244 10.45 17.95 6.94
C LEU A 244 10.32 19.37 7.51
N TRP A 245 10.18 20.36 6.63
CA TRP A 245 10.05 21.76 7.01
C TRP A 245 8.74 22.03 7.77
N SER A 246 7.60 21.57 7.25
CA SER A 246 6.30 21.63 7.94
C SER A 246 6.36 20.92 9.29
N HIS A 247 6.90 19.70 9.34
CA HIS A 247 6.97 18.93 10.58
C HIS A 247 7.86 19.57 11.64
N ALA A 248 9.01 20.13 11.26
CA ALA A 248 9.89 20.82 12.18
C ALA A 248 9.25 22.06 12.81
N ARG A 249 8.28 22.69 12.14
CA ARG A 249 7.60 23.90 12.61
C ARG A 249 6.38 23.59 13.48
N SER A 250 5.75 22.45 13.26
CA SER A 250 4.63 21.93 14.07
C SER A 250 5.04 21.42 15.46
N PHE A 251 6.31 21.56 15.87
CA PHE A 251 6.76 21.07 17.16
C PHE A 251 6.28 21.98 18.31
N PRO A 252 5.58 21.44 19.33
CA PRO A 252 5.34 22.17 20.58
C PRO A 252 6.68 22.59 21.21
N ASP A 253 6.72 23.73 21.92
CA ASP A 253 7.95 24.32 22.46
C ASP A 253 8.83 23.33 23.24
N SER A 254 8.23 22.49 24.09
CA SER A 254 8.95 21.48 24.87
C SER A 254 9.59 20.41 23.98
N PHE A 255 8.90 20.00 22.92
CA PHE A 255 9.38 19.02 21.96
C PHE A 255 10.41 19.62 20.99
N SER A 256 10.22 20.87 20.59
CA SER A 256 11.15 21.67 19.79
C SER A 256 12.51 21.82 20.46
N ARG A 257 12.52 22.14 21.77
CA ARG A 257 13.74 22.15 22.60
C ARG A 257 14.37 20.77 22.70
N TYR A 258 13.58 19.74 22.99
CA TYR A 258 14.08 18.35 23.05
C TYR A 258 14.71 17.87 21.72
N LYS A 259 14.17 18.30 20.57
CA LYS A 259 14.71 18.02 19.23
C LYS A 259 15.78 19.01 18.77
N LEU A 260 16.25 19.89 19.66
CA LEU A 260 17.32 20.85 19.42
C LEU A 260 17.06 21.82 18.27
N ARG A 261 15.79 22.14 17.98
CA ARG A 261 15.41 23.04 16.87
C ARG A 261 16.07 24.41 16.99
N HIS A 262 16.37 24.87 18.20
CA HIS A 262 17.07 26.13 18.41
C HIS A 262 18.49 26.16 17.83
N LEU A 263 19.13 25.01 17.56
CA LEU A 263 20.44 24.92 16.93
C LEU A 263 20.37 24.94 15.40
N TRP A 264 19.34 24.36 14.77
CA TRP A 264 19.30 24.13 13.31
C TRP A 264 18.08 24.72 12.59
N GLY A 265 17.02 25.05 13.32
CA GLY A 265 15.71 25.40 12.78
C GLY A 265 15.72 26.64 11.89
N GLY A 266 16.49 27.67 12.26
CA GLY A 266 16.59 28.89 11.46
C GLY A 266 17.25 28.66 10.09
N VAL A 267 18.30 27.83 10.05
CA VAL A 267 18.98 27.45 8.81
C VAL A 267 18.09 26.59 7.92
N LEU A 268 17.34 25.65 8.51
CA LEU A 268 16.35 24.86 7.76
C LEU A 268 15.26 25.76 7.16
N ASP A 269 14.74 26.70 7.96
CA ASP A 269 13.70 27.65 7.54
C ASP A 269 14.18 28.47 6.32
N GLU A 270 15.39 29.04 6.38
CA GLU A 270 15.96 29.81 5.27
C GLU A 270 16.17 28.95 4.01
N PHE A 271 16.76 27.76 4.18
CA PHE A 271 17.04 26.86 3.07
C PHE A 271 15.77 26.38 2.36
N ALA A 272 14.73 26.01 3.14
CA ALA A 272 13.47 25.56 2.59
C ALA A 272 12.76 26.67 1.81
N ARG A 273 12.75 27.91 2.33
CA ARG A 273 12.18 29.06 1.62
C ARG A 273 12.87 29.32 0.28
N GLN A 274 14.20 29.32 0.26
CA GLN A 274 14.99 29.54 -0.95
C GLN A 274 14.79 28.41 -1.98
N THR A 275 14.74 27.16 -1.51
CA THR A 275 14.68 25.98 -2.39
C THR A 275 13.28 25.75 -2.95
N LEU A 276 12.24 25.96 -2.14
CA LEU A 276 10.85 25.73 -2.52
C LEU A 276 10.17 26.96 -3.12
N GLY A 277 10.79 28.14 -2.98
CA GLY A 277 10.23 29.41 -3.49
C GLY A 277 8.97 29.85 -2.75
N LYS A 278 8.83 29.50 -1.47
CA LYS A 278 7.68 29.83 -0.61
C LYS A 278 8.15 30.50 0.68
N GLU A 279 7.33 31.37 1.27
CA GLU A 279 7.65 32.03 2.55
C GLU A 279 7.20 31.24 3.79
N VAL A 280 6.22 30.35 3.61
CA VAL A 280 5.59 29.55 4.67
C VAL A 280 5.45 28.11 4.15
N PRO A 281 5.63 27.09 5.00
CA PRO A 281 5.35 25.70 4.63
C PRO A 281 3.89 25.50 4.23
N ASP A 282 3.59 24.37 3.57
CA ASP A 282 2.22 23.94 3.31
C ASP A 282 1.41 23.82 4.62
N PRO A 283 0.33 24.61 4.80
CA PRO A 283 -0.50 24.57 6.00
C PRO A 283 -1.18 23.22 6.24
N GLU A 284 -1.49 22.47 5.16
CA GLU A 284 -2.12 21.15 5.29
C GLU A 284 -1.13 20.14 5.88
N LEU A 285 0.12 20.16 5.43
CA LEU A 285 1.19 19.33 6.00
C LEU A 285 1.59 19.77 7.41
N GLU A 286 1.50 21.07 7.71
CA GLU A 286 1.74 21.59 9.07
C GLU A 286 0.64 21.12 10.03
N ALA A 287 -0.62 21.10 9.60
CA ALA A 287 -1.74 20.54 10.35
C ALA A 287 -1.66 19.01 10.54
N GLU A 288 -1.26 18.26 9.50
CA GLU A 288 -0.97 16.82 9.60
C GLU A 288 0.18 16.53 10.57
N ALA A 289 1.22 17.35 10.53
CA ALA A 289 2.36 17.23 11.42
C ALA A 289 2.00 17.63 12.87
N ASP A 290 1.13 18.63 13.07
CA ASP A 290 0.55 18.94 14.37
C ASP A 290 -0.27 17.76 14.89
N ALA A 291 -1.08 17.10 14.07
CA ALA A 291 -1.81 15.89 14.47
C ALA A 291 -0.87 14.72 14.84
N PHE A 292 0.29 14.63 14.20
CA PHE A 292 1.32 13.64 14.51
C PHE A 292 2.09 13.96 15.80
N THR A 293 2.29 15.25 16.10
CA THR A 293 3.02 15.75 17.28
C THR A 293 2.09 15.91 18.50
N LEU A 294 0.79 16.10 18.28
CA LEU A 294 -0.29 16.28 19.24
C LEU A 294 -1.41 15.24 19.02
N ARG A 295 -1.13 13.94 19.17
CA ARG A 295 -2.12 13.06 19.82
C ARG A 295 -2.18 13.42 21.32
N GLN A 296 -2.72 14.61 21.62
CA GLN A 296 -3.14 15.01 22.95
C GLN A 296 -4.65 14.86 23.03
N PRO A 297 -5.18 14.04 23.96
CA PRO A 297 -6.57 14.21 24.35
C PRO A 297 -6.67 15.55 25.08
N SER A 298 -7.65 16.36 24.67
CA SER A 298 -8.06 17.58 25.36
C SER A 298 -8.31 17.25 26.83
N ARG A 299 -7.63 17.97 27.73
CA ARG A 299 -8.00 17.97 29.15
C ARG A 299 -9.34 18.68 29.27
N GLU A 300 -10.41 17.92 29.47
CA GLU A 300 -11.49 18.41 30.31
C GLU A 300 -10.98 18.39 31.77
N THR A 301 -11.32 19.45 32.47
CA THR A 301 -10.94 19.76 33.84
C THR A 301 -11.51 18.71 34.80
N ASP A 302 -10.63 17.93 35.44
CA ASP A 302 -10.97 17.17 36.65
C ASP A 302 -10.97 18.15 37.83
N GLU A 303 -12.16 18.49 38.34
CA GLU A 303 -12.36 18.80 39.75
C GLU A 303 -12.53 17.46 40.51
N ASP A 304 -11.96 17.43 41.71
CA ASP A 304 -12.01 16.34 42.70
C ASP A 304 -13.42 15.71 42.86
N ASP A 305 -13.50 14.38 42.96
CA ASP A 305 -13.82 13.76 44.26
C ASP A 305 -13.70 12.23 44.25
N SER A 306 -13.20 11.72 45.37
CA SER A 306 -13.17 10.32 45.79
C SER A 306 -14.56 9.80 46.22
N ASP A 307 -14.67 8.48 46.20
CA ASP A 307 -15.55 7.61 47.01
C ASP A 307 -16.91 7.10 46.48
N VAL A 308 -16.97 5.76 46.38
CA VAL A 308 -17.97 4.84 46.96
C VAL A 308 -19.30 4.54 46.21
N PHE A 309 -19.42 3.25 45.84
CA PHE A 309 -20.58 2.33 45.83
C PHE A 309 -21.97 2.68 45.25
N ASP A 310 -22.42 1.70 44.45
CA ASP A 310 -23.76 1.10 44.34
C ASP A 310 -24.94 1.80 43.61
N ALA A 311 -25.45 1.02 42.65
CA ALA A 311 -26.85 0.73 42.32
C ALA A 311 -27.89 1.84 42.05
N THR A 312 -28.61 1.59 40.94
CA THR A 312 -30.05 1.82 40.66
C THR A 312 -30.46 2.93 39.66
N TRP A 313 -31.43 2.49 38.85
CA TRP A 313 -32.19 3.14 37.80
C TRP A 313 -32.97 4.40 38.24
N THR A 314 -33.10 5.41 37.36
CA THR A 314 -34.36 5.87 36.70
C THR A 314 -34.37 7.36 36.31
N SER A 315 -35.04 7.63 35.18
CA SER A 315 -35.79 8.84 34.79
C SER A 315 -35.09 10.15 34.39
N LEU A 316 -35.37 10.55 33.13
CA LEU A 316 -35.43 11.90 32.57
C LEU A 316 -36.31 12.85 33.42
N PRO A 317 -36.12 14.20 33.35
CA PRO A 317 -36.89 14.98 32.37
C PRO A 317 -36.18 16.20 31.74
N THR A 318 -36.53 16.40 30.47
CA THR A 318 -36.73 17.64 29.69
C THR A 318 -36.56 19.00 30.37
N SER A 319 -35.81 19.90 29.73
CA SER A 319 -36.25 21.30 29.60
C SER A 319 -35.80 21.92 28.26
N THR A 320 -36.79 22.53 27.60
CA THR A 320 -36.75 23.32 26.38
C THR A 320 -36.23 24.72 26.66
N ARG A 321 -35.46 25.31 25.74
CA ARG A 321 -35.39 26.76 25.60
C ARG A 321 -35.29 27.20 24.14
N THR A 322 -36.25 28.02 23.79
CA THR A 322 -36.58 28.65 22.52
C THR A 322 -35.59 29.73 22.11
N ARG A 323 -35.31 29.82 20.80
CA ARG A 323 -34.61 30.93 20.14
C ARG A 323 -35.64 31.95 19.61
N SER A 324 -35.31 33.23 19.64
CA SER A 324 -35.95 34.28 18.85
C SER A 324 -34.98 34.84 17.80
N PRO A 325 -35.46 35.29 16.63
CA PRO A 325 -34.63 35.55 15.46
C PRO A 325 -34.37 37.05 15.22
N VAL A 326 -33.29 37.36 14.49
CA VAL A 326 -33.02 38.70 13.95
C VAL A 326 -33.00 38.61 12.42
N LYS A 327 -33.81 39.48 11.80
CA LYS A 327 -33.92 39.75 10.35
C LYS A 327 -32.82 40.70 9.87
N ALA A 328 -32.40 40.58 8.61
CA ALA A 328 -32.35 41.69 7.63
C ALA A 328 -31.84 41.23 6.23
N SER A 329 -32.78 41.19 5.26
CA SER A 329 -32.85 41.91 3.96
C SER A 329 -31.66 42.11 2.98
N PRO A 330 -31.94 42.33 1.66
CA PRO A 330 -31.17 41.87 0.50
C PRO A 330 -30.52 43.00 -0.34
N PRO A 331 -29.91 42.68 -1.50
CA PRO A 331 -29.97 43.57 -2.67
C PRO A 331 -30.30 42.80 -3.98
N THR A 332 -31.32 43.20 -4.74
CA THR A 332 -31.36 44.17 -5.86
C THR A 332 -30.59 43.83 -7.13
N ASP A 333 -31.43 43.61 -8.14
CA ASP A 333 -31.31 43.44 -9.57
C ASP A 333 -30.63 44.62 -10.32
N LYS A 334 -29.82 44.32 -11.35
CA LYS A 334 -29.51 45.25 -12.46
C LYS A 334 -29.21 44.47 -13.75
N THR A 335 -30.21 44.52 -14.62
CA THR A 335 -30.21 44.21 -16.04
C THR A 335 -29.39 45.21 -16.87
N LEU A 336 -28.76 44.74 -17.95
CA LEU A 336 -28.41 45.55 -19.13
C LEU A 336 -28.55 44.68 -20.39
N GLN A 337 -29.53 45.02 -21.22
CA GLN A 337 -29.74 44.54 -22.58
C GLN A 337 -28.80 45.27 -23.56
N ILE A 338 -28.46 44.62 -24.68
CA ILE A 338 -28.50 45.14 -26.08
C ILE A 338 -28.38 43.93 -27.03
N SER A 339 -29.25 43.87 -28.04
CA SER A 339 -29.33 42.90 -29.16
C SER A 339 -28.93 43.60 -30.49
N PRO A 340 -29.21 43.06 -31.70
CA PRO A 340 -28.71 41.86 -32.39
C PRO A 340 -28.12 42.20 -33.78
N VAL A 341 -27.42 41.26 -34.45
CA VAL A 341 -27.26 41.27 -35.92
C VAL A 341 -27.20 39.84 -36.47
N GLU A 342 -28.13 39.51 -37.35
CA GLU A 342 -28.22 38.31 -38.20
C GLU A 342 -27.29 38.39 -39.42
N ARG A 343 -26.86 37.25 -39.96
CA ARG A 343 -27.02 36.92 -41.40
C ARG A 343 -26.73 35.45 -41.71
N ASP A 344 -27.66 34.88 -42.46
CA ASP A 344 -27.66 33.64 -43.23
C ASP A 344 -26.42 33.46 -44.13
N ASP A 345 -26.04 32.19 -44.38
CA ASP A 345 -26.24 31.58 -45.70
C ASP A 345 -25.97 30.07 -45.68
N SER A 346 -26.93 29.35 -46.26
CA SER A 346 -26.83 27.95 -46.66
C SER A 346 -26.26 27.84 -48.08
N VAL A 347 -25.68 26.70 -48.47
CA VAL A 347 -25.92 25.98 -49.74
C VAL A 347 -24.92 24.82 -49.94
N ASN A 348 -25.51 23.71 -50.39
CA ASN A 348 -24.95 22.41 -50.75
C ASN A 348 -23.90 22.37 -51.88
N SER A 349 -23.18 21.23 -51.89
CA SER A 349 -22.97 20.31 -53.02
C SER A 349 -21.52 20.12 -53.50
N ALA A 350 -21.04 18.86 -53.44
CA ALA A 350 -20.68 18.08 -54.62
C ALA A 350 -20.28 16.64 -54.22
N LEU A 351 -21.07 15.69 -54.69
CA LEU A 351 -20.81 14.26 -54.78
C LEU A 351 -19.78 13.95 -55.89
N VAL A 352 -19.20 12.74 -55.81
CA VAL A 352 -18.97 11.73 -56.88
C VAL A 352 -17.75 10.87 -56.45
N SER A 353 -17.63 9.56 -56.59
CA SER A 353 -18.50 8.37 -56.68
C SER A 353 -17.57 7.15 -56.90
N ARG A 354 -18.09 5.94 -56.68
CA ARG A 354 -17.68 4.58 -57.15
C ARG A 354 -17.09 3.69 -56.04
N SER A 355 -17.80 2.70 -55.48
CA SER A 355 -18.38 1.45 -56.07
C SER A 355 -17.31 0.57 -56.72
N GLU A 356 -17.19 -0.74 -56.57
CA GLU A 356 -17.93 -1.79 -55.84
C GLU A 356 -17.16 -3.11 -56.08
N ASN A 357 -17.54 -4.16 -55.34
CA ASN A 357 -17.49 -5.59 -55.70
C ASN A 357 -16.23 -6.47 -55.46
N ARG A 358 -16.33 -7.23 -54.36
CA ARG A 358 -16.61 -8.69 -54.30
C ARG A 358 -15.72 -9.69 -55.07
N SER A 359 -15.12 -10.57 -54.26
CA SER A 359 -15.41 -12.02 -54.15
C SER A 359 -14.47 -13.09 -54.77
N LEU A 360 -14.12 -14.01 -53.85
CA LEU A 360 -14.11 -15.48 -53.93
C LEU A 360 -12.87 -16.26 -54.42
N ALA A 361 -12.66 -17.35 -53.67
CA ALA A 361 -11.56 -18.29 -53.61
C ALA A 361 -11.76 -19.55 -54.50
N LEU A 362 -10.80 -20.49 -54.40
CA LEU A 362 -10.73 -21.92 -54.81
C LEU A 362 -9.61 -22.14 -55.86
N GLN A 363 -8.79 -23.20 -55.91
CA GLN A 363 -8.47 -24.38 -55.07
C GLN A 363 -7.26 -25.10 -55.73
N VAL A 364 -6.34 -25.65 -54.90
CA VAL A 364 -5.71 -27.00 -54.95
C VAL A 364 -4.93 -27.48 -56.20
N HIS A 365 -3.66 -27.88 -56.01
CA HIS A 365 -3.11 -29.25 -56.23
C HIS A 365 -1.61 -29.34 -55.82
N GLY A 366 -1.22 -30.41 -55.11
CA GLY A 366 0.18 -30.81 -54.85
C GLY A 366 0.85 -31.47 -56.08
N PRO A 367 1.95 -32.26 -55.99
CA PRO A 367 2.50 -32.98 -54.82
C PRO A 367 4.05 -33.11 -54.67
N ILE A 368 4.49 -33.56 -53.49
CA ILE A 368 5.50 -34.60 -53.11
C ILE A 368 6.88 -34.70 -53.81
N ILE A 369 7.95 -34.71 -52.98
CA ILE A 369 9.12 -35.65 -52.86
C ILE A 369 9.98 -35.08 -51.69
N GLY A 370 10.54 -35.78 -50.69
CA GLY A 370 10.64 -37.19 -50.33
C GLY A 370 12.00 -37.52 -49.68
N ARG A 371 12.00 -37.76 -48.35
CA ARG A 371 12.95 -38.60 -47.54
C ARG A 371 14.40 -38.07 -47.34
N ARG A 372 15.15 -38.35 -46.25
CA ARG A 372 15.07 -39.37 -45.18
C ARG A 372 15.95 -38.96 -43.98
N ALA A 373 15.60 -39.46 -42.79
CA ALA A 373 16.32 -39.35 -41.53
C ALA A 373 17.54 -40.30 -41.41
N SER A 374 18.46 -40.04 -40.48
CA SER A 374 18.98 -41.05 -39.53
C SER A 374 19.80 -40.45 -38.38
N ILE A 375 19.80 -41.21 -37.29
CA ILE A 375 20.26 -41.01 -35.91
C ILE A 375 21.74 -41.39 -35.75
N SER A 376 22.53 -40.74 -34.87
CA SER A 376 23.45 -41.45 -33.96
C SER A 376 23.94 -40.60 -32.77
N LYS A 377 24.15 -41.29 -31.65
CA LYS A 377 24.71 -40.84 -30.36
C LYS A 377 26.24 -40.65 -30.45
N SER A 378 26.83 -39.78 -29.61
CA SER A 378 27.68 -40.14 -28.45
C SER A 378 28.55 -38.99 -27.93
N THR A 379 28.59 -38.88 -26.60
CA THR A 379 29.67 -38.38 -25.70
C THR A 379 31.09 -38.28 -26.27
N THR A 380 31.89 -37.30 -25.82
CA THR A 380 33.15 -37.48 -25.03
C THR A 380 33.67 -36.13 -24.48
N SER A 381 34.09 -36.15 -23.22
CA SER A 381 34.88 -35.14 -22.47
C SER A 381 36.31 -35.02 -22.99
N LEU A 382 37.03 -33.92 -22.75
CA LEU A 382 38.48 -33.97 -22.49
C LEU A 382 39.00 -32.70 -21.80
N HIS A 383 39.68 -32.94 -20.67
CA HIS A 383 40.62 -32.07 -19.95
C HIS A 383 41.81 -31.61 -20.80
N LEU A 384 42.46 -30.51 -20.44
CA LEU A 384 43.94 -30.46 -20.44
C LEU A 384 44.51 -29.45 -19.42
N SER A 385 45.52 -29.92 -18.71
CA SER A 385 46.32 -29.27 -17.69
C SER A 385 47.70 -28.87 -18.22
N LEU A 386 48.27 -27.81 -17.62
CA LEU A 386 49.70 -27.51 -17.35
C LEU A 386 50.76 -27.70 -18.45
N LEU A 387 51.65 -26.71 -18.58
CA LEU A 387 53.09 -26.86 -18.32
C LEU A 387 53.81 -25.49 -18.29
N ALA A 388 54.68 -25.34 -17.31
CA ALA A 388 55.73 -24.33 -17.25
C ALA A 388 56.99 -24.87 -17.94
N ASP A 389 57.77 -24.02 -18.62
CA ASP A 389 59.23 -24.15 -18.61
C ASP A 389 59.95 -22.84 -18.99
N SER A 390 61.20 -22.82 -18.56
CA SER A 390 62.19 -21.78 -18.32
C SER A 390 63.05 -21.38 -19.54
N GLY A 391 63.78 -20.25 -19.44
CA GLY A 391 65.08 -20.12 -20.13
C GLY A 391 65.51 -18.78 -20.76
N ARG A 392 66.20 -17.93 -19.96
CA ARG A 392 67.42 -17.14 -20.25
C ARG A 392 67.60 -16.23 -21.51
N SER A 393 67.82 -14.94 -21.18
CA SER A 393 68.99 -14.06 -21.50
C SER A 393 69.22 -13.50 -22.91
N LYS A 394 69.20 -12.15 -23.06
CA LYS A 394 70.36 -11.31 -23.44
C LYS A 394 70.08 -9.78 -23.41
N THR A 395 70.92 -9.10 -22.62
CA THR A 395 71.52 -7.75 -22.64
C THR A 395 71.09 -6.62 -23.60
N ASP A 396 70.94 -5.44 -23.00
CA ASP A 396 71.35 -4.07 -23.38
C ASP A 396 70.88 -3.43 -24.70
N THR A 397 70.13 -2.32 -24.58
CA THR A 397 70.66 -0.94 -24.80
C THR A 397 69.58 0.12 -24.58
N ALA A 398 69.99 1.23 -23.97
CA ALA A 398 69.18 2.42 -23.72
C ALA A 398 68.79 3.13 -25.03
N GLY A 399 67.52 3.49 -25.14
CA GLY A 399 66.99 4.37 -26.19
C GLY A 399 65.71 5.02 -25.69
N GLU A 400 65.74 6.34 -25.55
CA GLU A 400 64.67 7.20 -25.06
C GLU A 400 63.34 6.98 -25.81
N LEU A 401 62.26 6.77 -25.06
CA LEU A 401 60.89 6.74 -25.59
C LEU A 401 60.24 8.13 -25.43
N PRO A 402 59.66 8.70 -26.50
CA PRO A 402 59.02 10.01 -26.42
C PRO A 402 57.68 9.94 -25.67
N ALA A 403 57.45 10.94 -24.83
CA ALA A 403 56.18 11.19 -24.16
C ALA A 403 55.11 11.59 -25.18
N SER A 404 54.30 10.63 -25.63
CA SER A 404 53.02 10.89 -26.30
C SER A 404 52.33 9.55 -26.57
N LEU A 405 51.32 9.20 -25.75
CA LEU A 405 50.06 8.51 -26.12
C LEU A 405 49.33 8.03 -24.86
N THR A 406 48.82 8.96 -24.05
CA THR A 406 47.73 8.68 -23.10
C THR A 406 46.42 9.13 -23.74
N LYS A 407 45.88 8.31 -24.66
CA LYS A 407 44.44 8.34 -24.94
C LYS A 407 43.79 7.32 -24.01
N PRO A 408 42.79 7.69 -23.19
CA PRO A 408 42.05 6.72 -22.40
C PRO A 408 41.41 5.69 -23.32
N LEU A 409 41.57 4.40 -23.00
CA LEU A 409 40.85 3.34 -23.71
C LEU A 409 39.35 3.61 -23.56
N PRO A 410 38.56 3.46 -24.64
CA PRO A 410 37.11 3.53 -24.52
C PRO A 410 36.64 2.43 -23.56
N PRO A 411 35.64 2.71 -22.71
CA PRO A 411 35.11 1.71 -21.79
C PRO A 411 34.62 0.50 -22.58
N MET A 412 35.13 -0.68 -22.21
CA MET A 412 34.64 -1.95 -22.74
C MET A 412 33.15 -2.05 -22.43
N PRO A 413 32.26 -2.21 -23.42
CA PRO A 413 30.85 -2.46 -23.15
C PRO A 413 30.73 -3.84 -22.50
N SER A 414 30.62 -3.88 -21.18
CA SER A 414 30.28 -5.11 -20.45
C SER A 414 28.85 -5.50 -20.85
N PRO A 415 28.62 -6.72 -21.37
CA PRO A 415 27.26 -7.16 -21.68
C PRO A 415 26.41 -7.12 -20.41
N PRO A 416 25.17 -6.62 -20.46
CA PRO A 416 24.31 -6.53 -19.29
C PRO A 416 24.06 -7.93 -18.73
N VAL A 417 24.13 -8.06 -17.40
CA VAL A 417 23.82 -9.30 -16.70
C VAL A 417 22.34 -9.64 -16.94
N PRO A 418 22.00 -10.89 -17.32
CA PRO A 418 20.62 -11.29 -17.53
C PRO A 418 19.77 -11.14 -16.25
N TYR A 419 18.49 -10.83 -16.41
CA TYR A 419 17.56 -10.80 -15.28
C TYR A 419 17.24 -12.21 -14.78
N LEU A 420 17.09 -12.34 -13.46
CA LEU A 420 16.84 -13.63 -12.81
C LEU A 420 15.44 -14.20 -13.13
N ILE A 421 14.45 -13.33 -13.34
CA ILE A 421 13.06 -13.72 -13.57
C ILE A 421 12.88 -14.09 -15.04
N GLN A 422 12.46 -15.33 -15.29
CA GLN A 422 12.17 -15.79 -16.65
C GLN A 422 11.02 -14.98 -17.27
N GLY A 423 11.26 -14.43 -18.46
CA GLY A 423 10.29 -13.60 -19.19
C GLY A 423 10.41 -12.10 -18.94
N ILE A 424 11.31 -11.66 -18.05
CA ILE A 424 11.74 -10.26 -17.97
C ILE A 424 13.01 -10.10 -18.80
N GLU A 425 12.93 -9.30 -19.86
CA GLU A 425 14.00 -9.16 -20.85
C GLU A 425 14.61 -7.76 -20.86
N THR A 426 13.91 -6.78 -20.27
CA THR A 426 14.32 -5.37 -20.28
C THR A 426 14.38 -4.76 -18.88
N ALA A 427 15.22 -3.72 -18.72
CA ALA A 427 15.31 -2.94 -17.49
C ALA A 427 13.96 -2.33 -17.08
N LEU A 428 13.18 -1.90 -18.07
CA LEU A 428 11.86 -1.34 -17.83
C LEU A 428 10.87 -2.41 -17.34
N GLU A 429 10.86 -3.62 -17.91
CA GLU A 429 10.02 -4.72 -17.40
C GLU A 429 10.41 -5.11 -15.96
N HIS A 430 11.71 -5.07 -15.64
CA HIS A 430 12.19 -5.31 -14.28
C HIS A 430 11.71 -4.23 -13.30
N GLU A 431 11.80 -2.95 -13.70
CA GLU A 431 11.25 -1.82 -12.93
C GLU A 431 9.74 -1.97 -12.70
N LEU A 432 8.99 -2.33 -13.76
CA LEU A 432 7.54 -2.54 -13.68
C LEU A 432 7.18 -3.71 -12.75
N PHE A 433 7.94 -4.80 -12.77
CA PHE A 433 7.74 -5.91 -11.85
C PHE A 433 7.97 -5.48 -10.39
N HIS A 434 9.05 -4.72 -10.15
CA HIS A 434 9.34 -4.16 -8.84
C HIS A 434 8.26 -3.17 -8.38
N HIS A 435 7.76 -2.32 -9.28
CA HIS A 435 6.65 -1.40 -9.01
C HIS A 435 5.39 -2.16 -8.63
N TYR A 436 5.09 -3.27 -9.32
CA TYR A 436 3.96 -4.11 -8.96
C TYR A 436 4.11 -4.61 -7.53
N ILE A 437 5.20 -5.31 -7.18
CA ILE A 437 5.34 -5.95 -5.87
C ILE A 437 5.19 -4.96 -4.71
N ASN A 438 5.68 -3.74 -4.89
CA ASN A 438 5.72 -2.76 -3.80
C ASN A 438 4.47 -1.89 -3.70
N PHE A 439 3.82 -1.53 -4.82
CA PHE A 439 2.80 -0.46 -4.82
C PHE A 439 1.43 -0.92 -5.29
N VAL A 440 1.34 -1.68 -6.39
CA VAL A 440 0.05 -1.98 -7.04
C VAL A 440 -0.93 -2.76 -6.13
N PRO A 441 -0.53 -3.82 -5.42
CA PRO A 441 -1.47 -4.57 -4.59
C PRO A 441 -2.07 -3.78 -3.43
N GLN A 442 -1.39 -2.73 -2.96
CA GLN A 442 -1.92 -1.81 -1.95
C GLN A 442 -3.00 -0.89 -2.52
N ALA A 443 -3.03 -0.68 -3.85
CA ALA A 443 -4.13 0.00 -4.51
C ALA A 443 -5.37 -0.89 -4.53
N PHE A 444 -5.22 -2.23 -4.56
CA PHE A 444 -6.30 -3.20 -4.77
C PHE A 444 -6.86 -3.93 -3.54
N SER A 445 -6.33 -3.69 -2.35
CA SER A 445 -6.72 -4.45 -1.15
C SER A 445 -6.60 -3.63 0.14
N TRP A 446 -7.54 -3.88 1.06
CA TRP A 446 -7.57 -3.31 2.41
C TRP A 446 -6.45 -3.79 3.34
N ALA A 447 -5.88 -4.98 3.09
CA ALA A 447 -5.00 -5.64 4.05
C ALA A 447 -3.73 -4.80 4.31
N THR A 448 -3.64 -4.25 5.53
CA THR A 448 -2.67 -3.23 5.98
C THR A 448 -1.21 -3.67 6.01
N ILE A 449 -0.88 -4.93 5.72
CA ILE A 449 0.52 -5.38 5.66
C ILE A 449 0.67 -6.42 4.54
N ARG A 450 0.83 -5.90 3.32
CA ARG A 450 0.83 -6.67 2.08
C ARG A 450 -0.53 -7.35 1.89
N SER A 451 -1.13 -7.11 0.75
CA SER A 451 -2.16 -7.94 0.15
C SER A 451 -1.67 -9.41 0.03
N ALA A 452 -1.64 -10.15 1.14
CA ALA A 452 -1.01 -11.45 1.27
C ALA A 452 -1.41 -12.38 0.11
N PRO A 453 -2.67 -12.44 -0.36
CA PRO A 453 -3.00 -13.27 -1.50
C PRO A 453 -2.48 -12.72 -2.86
N PHE A 454 -2.57 -11.41 -3.13
CA PHE A 454 -2.03 -10.83 -4.38
C PHE A 454 -0.50 -10.93 -4.53
N LEU A 455 0.22 -11.23 -3.45
CA LEU A 455 1.66 -11.52 -3.51
C LEU A 455 1.96 -13.00 -3.31
N SER A 456 1.41 -13.65 -2.28
CA SER A 456 1.72 -15.05 -1.93
C SER A 456 1.03 -16.08 -2.83
N ILE A 457 -0.13 -15.76 -3.39
CA ILE A 457 -0.87 -16.63 -4.31
C ILE A 457 -0.53 -16.26 -5.75
N LEU A 458 -0.64 -14.98 -6.09
CA LEU A 458 -0.54 -14.54 -7.49
C LEU A 458 0.88 -14.58 -8.05
N ILE A 459 1.91 -14.12 -7.31
CA ILE A 459 3.29 -14.07 -7.84
C ILE A 459 3.81 -15.47 -8.22
N PRO A 460 3.63 -16.52 -7.40
CA PRO A 460 4.03 -17.87 -7.81
C PRO A 460 3.34 -18.38 -9.08
N LEU A 461 2.08 -17.97 -9.33
CA LEU A 461 1.35 -18.31 -10.56
C LEU A 461 1.91 -17.52 -11.76
N VAL A 462 2.14 -16.22 -11.59
CA VAL A 462 2.72 -15.32 -12.59
C VAL A 462 4.09 -15.80 -13.06
N LEU A 463 4.94 -16.24 -12.12
CA LEU A 463 6.28 -16.76 -12.44
C LEU A 463 6.25 -18.08 -13.25
N ARG A 464 5.10 -18.75 -13.31
CA ARG A 464 4.90 -20.01 -14.06
C ARG A 464 4.10 -19.82 -15.36
N ASP A 465 3.41 -18.68 -15.54
CA ASP A 465 2.57 -18.39 -16.69
C ASP A 465 2.93 -17.05 -17.34
N ARG A 466 3.48 -17.10 -18.57
CA ARG A 466 3.90 -15.90 -19.30
C ARG A 466 2.75 -14.93 -19.60
N GLY A 467 1.54 -15.44 -19.83
CA GLY A 467 0.37 -14.60 -20.06
C GLY A 467 0.02 -13.78 -18.83
N LEU A 468 0.04 -14.40 -17.65
CA LEU A 468 -0.19 -13.70 -16.38
C LEU A 468 0.91 -12.67 -16.08
N LEU A 469 2.18 -12.99 -16.39
CA LEU A 469 3.29 -12.03 -16.30
C LEU A 469 3.08 -10.80 -17.19
N TYR A 470 2.68 -10.98 -18.44
CA TYR A 470 2.40 -9.84 -19.32
C TYR A 470 1.25 -8.98 -18.82
N THR A 471 0.18 -9.60 -18.30
CA THR A 471 -0.93 -8.84 -17.69
C THR A 471 -0.45 -8.06 -16.48
N LEU A 472 0.30 -8.69 -15.57
CA LEU A 472 0.83 -8.05 -14.35
C LEU A 472 1.73 -6.85 -14.67
N LEU A 473 2.65 -6.99 -15.62
CA LEU A 473 3.52 -5.89 -16.03
C LEU A 473 2.72 -4.76 -16.72
N SER A 474 1.67 -5.09 -17.46
CA SER A 474 0.77 -4.09 -18.05
C SER A 474 -0.03 -3.33 -16.97
N ILE A 475 -0.50 -4.00 -15.92
CA ILE A 475 -1.13 -3.37 -14.76
C ILE A 475 -0.15 -2.39 -14.11
N ALA A 476 1.08 -2.83 -13.84
CA ALA A 476 2.11 -1.99 -13.24
C ALA A 476 2.42 -0.75 -14.08
N ALA A 477 2.55 -0.90 -15.40
CA ALA A 477 2.81 0.21 -16.31
C ALA A 477 1.66 1.22 -16.32
N THR A 478 0.42 0.74 -16.27
CA THR A 478 -0.78 1.60 -16.24
C THR A 478 -0.86 2.36 -14.92
N HIS A 479 -0.68 1.66 -13.80
CA HIS A 479 -0.64 2.28 -12.47
C HIS A 479 0.46 3.34 -12.34
N LEU A 480 1.67 3.05 -12.84
CA LEU A 480 2.79 3.99 -12.83
C LEU A 480 2.50 5.26 -13.65
N LEU A 481 1.87 5.11 -14.81
CA LEU A 481 1.45 6.25 -15.64
C LEU A 481 0.43 7.12 -14.90
N ASN A 482 -0.55 6.51 -14.25
CA ASN A 482 -1.61 7.23 -13.53
C ASN A 482 -1.05 8.05 -12.35
N LEU A 483 -0.06 7.53 -11.61
CA LEU A 483 0.57 8.25 -10.50
C LEU A 483 1.54 9.38 -10.96
N GLY A 484 2.21 9.20 -12.10
CA GLY A 484 3.38 10.00 -12.49
C GLY A 484 3.16 11.02 -13.61
N HIS A 485 1.92 11.25 -14.07
CA HIS A 485 1.66 12.01 -15.28
C HIS A 485 2.24 13.45 -15.30
N ALA A 486 2.38 14.11 -14.14
CA ALA A 486 2.86 15.48 -14.02
C ALA A 486 4.38 15.64 -13.77
N GLN A 487 5.07 14.60 -13.29
CA GLN A 487 6.48 14.68 -12.85
C GLN A 487 7.46 13.89 -13.74
N MET A 488 6.96 13.08 -14.68
CA MET A 488 7.79 12.22 -15.54
C MET A 488 8.15 12.88 -16.87
N SER A 489 9.40 12.74 -17.32
CA SER A 489 9.83 13.22 -18.64
C SER A 489 9.03 12.59 -19.79
N GLU A 490 8.77 13.36 -20.84
CA GLU A 490 7.97 12.91 -21.98
C GLU A 490 8.54 11.64 -22.66
N THR A 491 9.87 11.53 -22.72
CA THR A 491 10.58 10.37 -23.26
C THR A 491 10.31 9.11 -22.44
N ARG A 492 10.35 9.21 -21.10
CA ARG A 492 10.06 8.09 -20.20
C ARG A 492 8.59 7.70 -20.27
N GLN A 493 7.67 8.67 -20.29
CA GLN A 493 6.25 8.40 -20.47
C GLN A 493 5.97 7.65 -21.77
N ARG A 494 6.61 8.05 -22.88
CA ARG A 494 6.45 7.39 -24.19
C ARG A 494 6.98 5.95 -24.16
N ALA A 495 8.11 5.71 -23.51
CA ALA A 495 8.67 4.36 -23.34
C ALA A 495 7.71 3.45 -22.56
N ILE A 496 7.20 3.91 -21.40
CA ILE A 496 6.26 3.14 -20.58
C ILE A 496 4.96 2.87 -21.35
N LYS A 497 4.41 3.87 -22.04
CA LYS A 497 3.21 3.70 -22.88
C LYS A 497 3.43 2.65 -23.98
N SER A 498 4.56 2.70 -24.67
CA SER A 498 4.91 1.71 -25.71
C SER A 498 5.01 0.30 -25.15
N THR A 499 5.73 0.12 -24.04
CA THR A 499 5.89 -1.17 -23.37
C THR A 499 4.56 -1.70 -22.85
N ARG A 500 3.72 -0.85 -22.23
CA ARG A 500 2.35 -1.19 -21.82
C ARG A 500 1.53 -1.77 -22.98
N TRP A 501 1.53 -1.11 -24.14
CA TRP A 501 0.77 -1.58 -25.30
C TRP A 501 1.25 -2.94 -25.82
N GLN A 502 2.56 -3.16 -25.88
CA GLN A 502 3.14 -4.44 -26.29
C GLN A 502 2.78 -5.57 -25.31
N LEU A 503 2.92 -5.31 -24.01
CA LEU A 503 2.58 -6.27 -22.96
C LEU A 503 1.08 -6.60 -22.96
N ARG A 504 0.20 -5.61 -23.06
CA ARG A 504 -1.26 -5.83 -23.17
C ARG A 504 -1.62 -6.70 -24.38
N GLY A 505 -1.01 -6.45 -25.53
CA GLY A 505 -1.23 -7.28 -26.73
C GLY A 505 -0.81 -8.74 -26.54
N LYS A 506 0.37 -8.98 -25.93
CA LYS A 506 0.83 -10.33 -25.59
C LYS A 506 -0.10 -11.00 -24.56
N ALA A 507 -0.53 -10.27 -23.53
CA ALA A 507 -1.45 -10.74 -22.51
C ALA A 507 -2.80 -11.21 -23.09
N LEU A 508 -3.44 -10.37 -23.91
CA LEU A 508 -4.70 -10.69 -24.57
C LEU A 508 -4.59 -11.90 -25.50
N LYS A 509 -3.47 -12.03 -26.23
CA LYS A 509 -3.21 -13.22 -27.06
C LYS A 509 -3.15 -14.49 -26.21
N CYS A 510 -2.37 -14.50 -25.13
CA CYS A 510 -2.29 -15.64 -24.22
C CYS A 510 -3.63 -15.93 -23.54
N HIS A 511 -4.42 -14.90 -23.22
CA HIS A 511 -5.76 -15.07 -22.66
C HIS A 511 -6.71 -15.73 -23.65
N ALA A 512 -6.72 -15.30 -24.92
CA ALA A 512 -7.53 -15.92 -25.98
C ALA A 512 -7.20 -17.40 -26.19
N GLU A 513 -5.92 -17.76 -26.13
CA GLU A 513 -5.47 -19.17 -26.18
C GLU A 513 -6.01 -19.99 -25.00
N LYS A 514 -6.02 -19.43 -23.78
CA LYS A 514 -6.60 -20.06 -22.59
C LYS A 514 -8.12 -20.25 -22.74
N MET A 515 -8.83 -19.22 -23.20
CA MET A 515 -10.28 -19.29 -23.43
C MET A 515 -10.63 -20.37 -24.47
N ALA A 516 -9.90 -20.43 -25.59
CA ALA A 516 -10.08 -21.47 -26.58
C ALA A 516 -9.82 -22.88 -26.02
N ALA A 517 -8.84 -23.03 -25.13
CA ALA A 517 -8.52 -24.31 -24.49
C ALA A 517 -9.59 -24.80 -23.50
N VAL A 518 -10.36 -23.89 -22.91
CA VAL A 518 -11.51 -24.21 -22.04
C VAL A 518 -12.74 -24.60 -22.86
N SER A 519 -12.92 -24.03 -24.06
CA SER A 519 -14.06 -24.33 -24.92
C SER A 519 -14.00 -25.72 -25.60
N VAL A 520 -12.87 -26.42 -25.55
CA VAL A 520 -12.71 -27.77 -26.11
C VAL A 520 -13.00 -28.83 -25.03
N PRO A 521 -13.93 -29.78 -25.25
CA PRO A 521 -14.18 -30.86 -24.28
C PRO A 521 -12.90 -31.69 -24.09
N ALA A 522 -12.32 -31.67 -22.89
CA ALA A 522 -11.15 -32.49 -22.57
C ALA A 522 -11.58 -33.90 -22.12
N PHE A 523 -10.75 -34.90 -22.42
CA PHE A 523 -11.01 -36.32 -22.10
C PHE A 523 -10.76 -36.71 -20.62
N SER A 524 -10.34 -35.78 -19.75
CA SER A 524 -10.10 -36.03 -18.32
C SER A 524 -10.45 -34.82 -17.42
N ASN A 525 -11.05 -35.09 -16.25
CA ASN A 525 -11.57 -34.04 -15.34
C ASN A 525 -10.47 -33.13 -14.76
N ASP A 526 -9.34 -33.67 -14.30
CA ASP A 526 -8.26 -32.87 -13.67
C ASP A 526 -7.62 -31.87 -14.64
N SER A 527 -7.57 -32.18 -15.95
CA SER A 527 -7.04 -31.26 -16.96
C SER A 527 -8.00 -30.09 -17.25
N VAL A 528 -9.30 -30.24 -17.00
CA VAL A 528 -10.30 -29.18 -17.24
C VAL A 528 -10.21 -28.12 -16.14
N GLN A 529 -10.08 -28.54 -14.89
CA GLN A 529 -10.01 -27.65 -13.73
C GLN A 529 -8.80 -26.71 -13.82
N VAL A 530 -7.61 -27.24 -14.11
CA VAL A 530 -6.38 -26.42 -14.26
C VAL A 530 -6.52 -25.37 -15.37
N LYS A 531 -7.19 -25.72 -16.49
CA LYS A 531 -7.45 -24.77 -17.59
C LYS A 531 -8.45 -23.70 -17.20
N LEU A 532 -9.52 -24.08 -16.47
CA LEU A 532 -10.50 -23.14 -15.93
C LEU A 532 -9.87 -22.16 -14.96
N ASP A 533 -9.04 -22.65 -14.03
CA ASP A 533 -8.39 -21.83 -13.01
C ASP A 533 -7.42 -20.81 -13.65
N ALA A 534 -6.63 -21.25 -14.64
CA ALA A 534 -5.74 -20.38 -15.39
C ALA A 534 -6.51 -19.33 -16.23
N ALA A 535 -7.64 -19.71 -16.84
CA ALA A 535 -8.49 -18.78 -17.58
C ALA A 535 -9.16 -17.76 -16.64
N LEU A 536 -9.66 -18.21 -15.49
CA LEU A 536 -10.29 -17.36 -14.49
C LEU A 536 -9.30 -16.34 -13.92
N ALA A 537 -8.10 -16.79 -13.51
CA ALA A 537 -7.03 -15.91 -13.03
C ALA A 537 -6.65 -14.85 -14.07
N SER A 538 -6.47 -15.28 -15.33
CA SER A 538 -6.14 -14.37 -16.44
C SER A 538 -7.25 -13.34 -16.69
N THR A 539 -8.52 -13.75 -16.58
CA THR A 539 -9.68 -12.87 -16.79
C THR A 539 -9.78 -11.81 -15.69
N LEU A 540 -9.58 -12.21 -14.43
CA LEU A 540 -9.66 -11.30 -13.29
C LEU A 540 -8.51 -10.28 -13.29
N LEU A 541 -7.30 -10.65 -13.70
CA LEU A 541 -6.21 -9.68 -13.87
C LEU A 541 -6.47 -8.71 -15.02
N LEU A 542 -7.09 -9.16 -16.12
CA LEU A 542 -7.48 -8.27 -17.21
C LEU A 542 -8.59 -7.30 -16.77
N LEU A 543 -9.53 -7.77 -15.95
CA LEU A 543 -10.52 -6.90 -15.31
C LEU A 543 -9.84 -5.85 -14.41
N GLN A 544 -8.83 -6.23 -13.63
CA GLN A 544 -8.04 -5.27 -12.84
C GLN A 544 -7.28 -4.25 -13.69
N LEU A 545 -6.75 -4.68 -14.84
CA LEU A 545 -6.13 -3.77 -15.80
C LEU A 545 -7.15 -2.75 -16.31
N ASP A 546 -8.36 -3.20 -16.65
CA ASP A 546 -9.43 -2.31 -17.09
C ASP A 546 -9.90 -1.36 -15.98
N CYS A 547 -9.79 -1.75 -14.70
CA CYS A 547 -10.01 -0.90 -13.51
C CYS A 547 -9.01 0.28 -13.41
N LEU A 548 -7.75 0.06 -13.83
CA LEU A 548 -6.72 1.11 -13.83
C LEU A 548 -6.84 2.04 -15.03
N ASP A 549 -7.28 1.52 -16.16
CA ASP A 549 -7.67 2.36 -17.29
C ASP A 549 -8.91 3.18 -16.93
N SER A 550 -9.23 4.20 -17.72
CA SER A 550 -10.36 5.09 -17.47
C SER A 550 -11.74 4.42 -17.55
N GLY A 551 -11.81 3.12 -17.81
CA GLY A 551 -13.05 2.34 -17.91
C GLY A 551 -13.93 2.64 -19.13
N LYS A 552 -13.47 3.42 -20.11
CA LYS A 552 -14.30 4.06 -21.16
C LYS A 552 -14.69 3.19 -22.37
N ASP A 553 -14.25 1.94 -22.43
CA ASP A 553 -14.35 1.15 -23.67
C ASP A 553 -15.26 -0.07 -23.55
N GLY A 554 -15.92 -0.27 -22.40
CA GLY A 554 -16.82 -1.41 -22.16
C GLY A 554 -16.14 -2.79 -22.06
N HIS A 555 -14.82 -2.88 -22.28
CA HIS A 555 -14.04 -4.13 -22.21
C HIS A 555 -14.19 -4.84 -20.85
N TRP A 556 -14.29 -4.07 -19.76
CA TRP A 556 -14.48 -4.58 -18.42
C TRP A 556 -15.74 -5.46 -18.30
N ARG A 557 -16.84 -5.15 -19.04
CA ARG A 557 -18.08 -5.94 -19.04
C ARG A 557 -17.83 -7.31 -19.62
N LEU A 558 -17.05 -7.39 -20.69
CA LEU A 558 -16.69 -8.65 -21.34
C LEU A 558 -15.84 -9.52 -20.42
N HIS A 559 -14.85 -8.94 -19.74
CA HIS A 559 -14.04 -9.67 -18.77
C HIS A 559 -14.85 -10.10 -17.54
N LEU A 560 -15.73 -9.25 -17.01
CA LEU A 560 -16.59 -9.62 -15.89
C LEU A 560 -17.56 -10.75 -16.27
N PHE A 561 -18.19 -10.66 -17.45
CA PHE A 561 -19.07 -11.73 -17.96
C PHE A 561 -18.30 -13.04 -18.18
N ALA A 562 -17.11 -12.97 -18.78
CA ALA A 562 -16.25 -14.15 -18.95
C ALA A 562 -15.86 -14.77 -17.59
N ALA A 563 -15.50 -13.94 -16.61
CA ALA A 563 -15.18 -14.41 -15.25
C ALA A 563 -16.39 -15.08 -14.59
N SER A 564 -17.60 -14.56 -14.82
CA SER A 564 -18.86 -15.15 -14.35
C SER A 564 -19.08 -16.55 -14.91
N GLU A 565 -18.93 -16.73 -16.22
CA GLU A 565 -19.08 -18.04 -16.86
C GLU A 565 -18.03 -19.04 -16.36
N LEU A 566 -16.78 -18.62 -16.28
CA LEU A 566 -15.67 -19.45 -15.80
C LEU A 566 -15.86 -19.87 -14.34
N ALA A 567 -16.28 -18.95 -13.47
CA ALA A 567 -16.58 -19.24 -12.07
C ALA A 567 -17.73 -20.24 -11.95
N ARG A 568 -18.82 -20.06 -12.73
CA ARG A 568 -19.97 -20.98 -12.75
C ARG A 568 -19.58 -22.37 -13.20
N GLN A 569 -18.80 -22.46 -14.29
CA GLN A 569 -18.31 -23.73 -14.78
C GLN A 569 -17.40 -24.41 -13.75
N ARG A 570 -16.54 -23.66 -13.06
CA ARG A 570 -15.66 -24.21 -12.01
C ARG A 570 -16.42 -24.80 -10.84
N VAL A 571 -17.49 -24.14 -10.39
CA VAL A 571 -18.39 -24.66 -9.33
C VAL A 571 -19.12 -25.92 -9.82
N LYS A 572 -19.62 -25.92 -11.06
CA LYS A 572 -20.30 -27.09 -11.66
C LYS A 572 -19.39 -28.31 -11.79
N GLU A 573 -18.10 -28.11 -12.05
CA GLU A 573 -17.07 -29.17 -12.11
C GLU A 573 -16.64 -29.69 -10.72
N GLY A 574 -17.37 -29.36 -9.65
CA GLY A 574 -17.25 -29.99 -8.33
C GLY A 574 -16.39 -29.24 -7.31
N TRP A 575 -16.11 -27.95 -7.53
CA TRP A 575 -15.41 -27.15 -6.51
C TRP A 575 -16.26 -26.99 -5.23
N SER A 576 -15.65 -27.26 -4.08
CA SER A 576 -16.24 -27.01 -2.75
C SER A 576 -15.17 -26.44 -1.82
N ASP A 577 -15.51 -25.40 -1.07
CA ASP A 577 -14.64 -24.83 -0.03
C ASP A 577 -14.49 -25.73 1.20
N LYS A 578 -15.36 -26.74 1.31
CA LYS A 578 -15.33 -27.74 2.36
C LYS A 578 -14.94 -29.10 1.79
N ASP A 579 -14.05 -29.79 2.50
CA ASP A 579 -13.76 -31.21 2.32
C ASP A 579 -15.03 -32.04 2.60
N ALA A 580 -15.02 -33.34 2.26
CA ALA A 580 -16.14 -34.25 2.51
C ALA A 580 -16.64 -34.28 3.98
N ASP A 581 -15.77 -33.90 4.91
CA ASP A 581 -16.03 -33.83 6.36
C ASP A 581 -16.46 -32.43 6.85
N GLY A 582 -16.62 -31.44 5.96
CA GLY A 582 -17.10 -30.09 6.30
C GLY A 582 -16.02 -29.10 6.74
N ALA A 583 -14.74 -29.49 6.74
CA ALA A 583 -13.58 -28.66 7.07
C ALA A 583 -13.05 -27.88 5.84
N PRO A 584 -12.40 -26.70 6.00
CA PRO A 584 -11.88 -25.93 4.87
C PRO A 584 -10.79 -26.70 4.09
N THR A 585 -10.93 -26.78 2.76
CA THR A 585 -9.91 -27.38 1.86
C THR A 585 -8.60 -26.57 1.94
N ASN A 586 -7.52 -27.18 2.46
CA ASN A 586 -6.25 -26.49 2.72
C ASN A 586 -5.13 -26.76 1.68
N SER A 587 -5.46 -27.28 0.50
CA SER A 587 -4.46 -27.45 -0.56
C SER A 587 -4.06 -26.08 -1.14
N ARG A 588 -2.81 -25.97 -1.64
CA ARG A 588 -2.29 -24.71 -2.20
C ARG A 588 -3.07 -24.27 -3.44
N ASP A 589 -3.46 -25.21 -4.29
CA ASP A 589 -4.20 -24.93 -5.52
C ASP A 589 -5.65 -24.52 -5.20
N GLU A 590 -6.28 -25.18 -4.22
CA GLU A 590 -7.62 -24.82 -3.73
C GLU A 590 -7.65 -23.44 -3.06
N THR A 591 -6.56 -23.04 -2.39
CA THR A 591 -6.41 -21.70 -1.81
C THR A 591 -6.36 -20.60 -2.90
N ALA A 592 -5.74 -20.89 -4.05
CA ALA A 592 -5.69 -19.96 -5.17
C ALA A 592 -7.06 -19.78 -5.83
N VAL A 593 -7.77 -20.89 -6.08
CA VAL A 593 -9.12 -20.88 -6.66
C VAL A 593 -10.10 -20.15 -5.74
N ARG A 594 -10.05 -20.44 -4.44
CA ARG A 594 -10.80 -19.71 -3.41
C ARG A 594 -10.58 -18.21 -3.51
N PHE A 595 -9.32 -17.77 -3.56
CA PHE A 595 -9.01 -16.34 -3.72
C PHE A 595 -9.64 -15.73 -4.98
N PHE A 596 -9.52 -16.38 -6.15
CA PHE A 596 -10.09 -15.87 -7.39
C PHE A 596 -11.62 -15.82 -7.39
N LEU A 597 -12.30 -16.80 -6.81
CA LEU A 597 -13.76 -16.79 -6.69
C LEU A 597 -14.25 -15.70 -5.73
N HIS A 598 -13.53 -15.45 -4.63
CA HIS A 598 -13.83 -14.33 -3.72
C HIS A 598 -13.59 -12.98 -4.40
N LEU A 599 -12.51 -12.85 -5.18
CA LEU A 599 -12.20 -11.65 -5.93
C LEU A 599 -13.26 -11.38 -7.02
N TYR A 600 -13.70 -12.41 -7.76
CA TYR A 600 -14.80 -12.31 -8.72
C TYR A 600 -16.08 -11.81 -8.04
N ARG A 601 -16.50 -12.46 -6.94
CA ARG A 601 -17.75 -12.11 -6.24
C ARG A 601 -17.74 -10.66 -5.77
N TYR A 602 -16.60 -10.18 -5.31
CA TYR A 602 -16.41 -8.78 -4.96
C TYR A 602 -16.67 -7.86 -6.16
N TYR A 603 -16.03 -8.10 -7.30
CA TYR A 603 -16.28 -7.29 -8.51
C TYR A 603 -17.72 -7.40 -9.00
N ASP A 604 -18.31 -8.59 -8.99
CA ASP A 604 -19.68 -8.85 -9.46
C ASP A 604 -20.73 -8.06 -8.66
N VAL A 605 -20.69 -8.15 -7.32
CA VAL A 605 -21.65 -7.44 -6.45
C VAL A 605 -21.61 -5.92 -6.66
N LEU A 606 -20.45 -5.37 -6.99
CA LEU A 606 -20.28 -3.93 -7.16
C LEU A 606 -20.66 -3.46 -8.55
N ALA A 607 -20.33 -4.26 -9.56
CA ALA A 607 -20.83 -4.05 -10.91
C ALA A 607 -22.35 -4.09 -10.97
N CYS A 608 -23.04 -4.81 -10.07
CA CYS A 608 -24.51 -4.85 -10.02
C CYS A 608 -25.14 -3.47 -9.83
N VAL A 609 -24.49 -2.53 -9.14
CA VAL A 609 -24.97 -1.13 -9.02
C VAL A 609 -25.02 -0.44 -10.40
N THR A 610 -24.15 -0.84 -11.31
CA THR A 610 -24.00 -0.22 -12.64
C THR A 610 -24.59 -1.01 -13.80
N LEU A 611 -24.74 -2.33 -13.67
CA LEU A 611 -25.12 -3.21 -14.76
C LEU A 611 -26.62 -3.45 -14.87
N ASP A 612 -27.37 -3.35 -13.76
CA ASP A 612 -28.79 -3.76 -13.72
C ASP A 612 -29.01 -5.21 -14.21
N GLU A 613 -27.94 -6.01 -14.18
CA GLU A 613 -27.90 -7.42 -14.55
C GLU A 613 -27.93 -8.28 -13.28
N ARG A 614 -28.38 -9.53 -13.38
CA ARG A 614 -28.37 -10.44 -12.23
C ARG A 614 -26.92 -10.72 -11.82
N PRO A 615 -26.54 -10.52 -10.55
CA PRO A 615 -25.30 -11.10 -10.04
C PRO A 615 -25.34 -12.59 -10.32
N CYS A 616 -24.21 -13.19 -10.69
CA CYS A 616 -24.20 -14.63 -10.86
C CYS A 616 -24.49 -15.27 -9.49
N PRO A 617 -25.58 -16.04 -9.35
CA PRO A 617 -25.87 -16.72 -8.09
C PRO A 617 -24.88 -17.87 -7.97
N ILE A 618 -23.70 -17.60 -7.41
CA ILE A 618 -22.96 -18.61 -6.67
C ILE A 618 -23.73 -18.72 -5.36
N ASP A 619 -24.66 -19.67 -5.28
CA ASP A 619 -25.59 -19.92 -4.17
C ASP A 619 -24.87 -19.88 -2.79
N PRO A 620 -25.59 -19.59 -1.68
CA PRO A 620 -25.04 -19.07 -0.44
C PRO A 620 -24.46 -20.18 0.42
N VAL A 621 -23.39 -20.83 -0.01
CA VAL A 621 -22.48 -21.45 0.95
C VAL A 621 -21.56 -20.33 1.38
N TYR A 622 -21.84 -19.71 2.52
CA TYR A 622 -20.94 -19.46 3.66
C TYR A 622 -21.70 -18.63 4.69
N SER A 623 -22.58 -19.29 5.45
CA SER A 623 -22.66 -18.97 6.87
C SER A 623 -21.43 -19.59 7.53
N SER A 624 -20.33 -18.86 7.66
CA SER A 624 -19.38 -19.19 8.71
C SER A 624 -18.58 -17.97 9.11
N GLU A 625 -18.43 -17.86 10.42
CA GLU A 625 -17.60 -16.92 11.13
C GLU A 625 -16.08 -17.18 10.90
N ASP A 626 -15.70 -18.05 9.93
CA ASP A 626 -14.33 -18.52 9.63
C ASP A 626 -13.80 -18.06 8.25
N ILE A 627 -14.10 -16.84 7.81
CA ILE A 627 -13.51 -16.27 6.59
C ILE A 627 -12.10 -15.77 6.95
N GLY A 628 -11.12 -16.66 6.86
CA GLY A 628 -9.72 -16.36 7.18
C GLY A 628 -9.05 -15.28 6.31
N SER A 629 -7.72 -15.14 6.47
CA SER A 629 -6.79 -14.13 5.94
C SER A 629 -6.71 -13.93 4.40
N TYR A 630 -7.67 -14.43 3.62
CA TYR A 630 -7.62 -14.52 2.15
C TYR A 630 -8.69 -13.68 1.42
N SER A 631 -9.59 -12.99 2.13
CA SER A 631 -10.56 -12.10 1.52
C SER A 631 -9.94 -10.74 1.16
N PRO A 632 -10.25 -10.15 -0.01
CA PRO A 632 -9.75 -8.81 -0.38
C PRO A 632 -10.34 -7.68 0.49
N LEU A 633 -11.47 -7.92 1.17
CA LEU A 633 -12.11 -7.05 2.15
C LEU A 633 -12.15 -7.70 3.55
N PRO A 634 -12.27 -6.91 4.63
CA PRO A 634 -12.54 -7.46 5.95
C PRO A 634 -13.85 -8.27 5.98
N GLN A 635 -13.84 -9.34 6.77
CA GLN A 635 -14.95 -10.29 6.91
C GLN A 635 -16.29 -9.62 7.25
N THR A 636 -16.23 -8.50 7.95
CA THR A 636 -17.35 -7.70 8.42
C THR A 636 -18.21 -7.12 7.28
N TYR A 637 -17.65 -6.87 6.10
CA TYR A 637 -18.36 -6.20 4.99
C TYR A 637 -19.21 -7.13 4.11
N HIS A 638 -18.97 -8.45 4.13
CA HIS A 638 -19.71 -9.40 3.30
C HIS A 638 -21.22 -9.38 3.56
N SER A 639 -21.61 -9.15 4.81
CA SER A 639 -23.02 -9.08 5.22
C SER A 639 -23.75 -7.87 4.64
N LEU A 640 -23.07 -6.73 4.50
CA LEU A 640 -23.64 -5.50 3.95
C LEU A 640 -23.65 -5.52 2.41
N LEU A 641 -22.64 -6.12 1.78
CA LEU A 641 -22.64 -6.41 0.35
C LEU A 641 -23.81 -7.33 -0.05
N SER A 642 -24.13 -8.34 0.79
CA SER A 642 -25.31 -9.19 0.60
C SER A 642 -26.63 -8.42 0.70
N ILE A 643 -26.70 -7.41 1.58
CA ILE A 643 -27.86 -6.50 1.64
C ILE A 643 -27.94 -5.66 0.36
N LEU A 644 -26.82 -5.08 -0.08
CA LEU A 644 -26.75 -4.28 -1.31
C LEU A 644 -27.24 -5.06 -2.53
N THR A 645 -26.82 -6.32 -2.69
CA THR A 645 -27.31 -7.20 -3.76
C THR A 645 -28.84 -7.36 -3.75
N GLN A 646 -29.44 -7.46 -2.55
CA GLN A 646 -30.89 -7.56 -2.43
C GLN A 646 -31.61 -6.25 -2.75
N ILE A 647 -30.99 -5.10 -2.45
CA ILE A 647 -31.53 -3.79 -2.84
C ILE A 647 -31.49 -3.62 -4.37
N VAL A 648 -30.41 -4.04 -5.03
CA VAL A 648 -30.32 -4.00 -6.50
C VAL A 648 -31.38 -4.91 -7.14
N GLU A 649 -31.57 -6.13 -6.62
CA GLU A 649 -32.59 -7.04 -7.14
C GLU A 649 -34.03 -6.49 -6.92
N LEU A 650 -34.27 -5.84 -5.78
CA LEU A 650 -35.51 -5.11 -5.53
C LEU A 650 -35.70 -3.97 -6.55
N ARG A 651 -34.67 -3.15 -6.80
CA ARG A 651 -34.69 -2.09 -7.82
C ARG A 651 -35.03 -2.65 -9.21
N ARG A 652 -34.38 -3.74 -9.62
CA ARG A 652 -34.60 -4.39 -10.91
C ARG A 652 -36.04 -4.89 -11.08
N ARG A 653 -36.64 -5.47 -10.03
CA ARG A 653 -38.04 -5.94 -10.06
C ARG A 653 -39.06 -4.82 -10.07
N THR A 654 -38.65 -3.64 -9.59
CA THR A 654 -39.51 -2.45 -9.46
C THR A 654 -39.33 -1.47 -10.62
N GLN A 655 -38.34 -1.69 -11.50
CA GLN A 655 -38.26 -0.99 -12.78
C GLN A 655 -39.47 -1.37 -13.66
N PRO A 656 -40.15 -0.39 -14.29
CA PRO A 656 -41.08 -0.69 -15.37
C PRO A 656 -40.28 -1.30 -16.53
N GLU A 657 -40.72 -2.42 -17.09
CA GLU A 657 -40.16 -2.94 -18.34
C GLU A 657 -40.09 -1.79 -19.36
N LEU A 658 -38.88 -1.40 -19.75
CA LEU A 658 -38.62 -0.49 -20.86
C LEU A 658 -38.98 -1.20 -22.18
N SER A 659 -40.27 -1.52 -22.34
CA SER A 659 -40.87 -1.89 -23.60
C SER A 659 -40.99 -0.62 -24.44
N LEU A 660 -40.42 -0.65 -25.63
CA LEU A 660 -40.41 0.45 -26.61
C LEU A 660 -41.68 1.33 -26.55
N GLY A 661 -41.50 2.59 -26.15
CA GLY A 661 -42.38 3.68 -26.58
C GLY A 661 -43.52 4.11 -25.66
N GLN A 662 -43.48 3.88 -24.34
CA GLN A 662 -44.42 4.53 -23.42
C GLN A 662 -43.75 5.53 -22.47
N THR A 663 -44.33 6.72 -22.45
CA THR A 663 -43.90 7.98 -21.85
C THR A 663 -43.70 7.94 -20.33
N THR A 664 -42.49 8.30 -19.87
CA THR A 664 -42.05 9.14 -18.72
C THR A 664 -42.86 9.32 -17.41
N SER A 665 -44.09 8.80 -17.23
CA SER A 665 -44.92 9.09 -16.03
C SER A 665 -44.92 8.01 -14.94
N THR A 666 -44.34 6.84 -15.19
CA THR A 666 -44.32 5.70 -14.25
C THR A 666 -43.08 5.62 -13.37
N THR A 667 -42.01 6.37 -13.66
CA THR A 667 -40.70 6.27 -12.99
C THR A 667 -40.62 6.96 -11.61
N ASN A 668 -41.60 7.78 -11.24
CA ASN A 668 -41.58 8.58 -10.00
C ASN A 668 -42.61 8.17 -8.94
N ARG A 669 -43.30 7.03 -9.09
CA ARG A 669 -44.27 6.56 -8.08
C ARG A 669 -43.56 5.83 -6.94
N ASN A 670 -44.05 6.01 -5.72
CA ASN A 670 -43.51 5.30 -4.57
C ASN A 670 -43.86 3.82 -4.65
N LEU A 671 -42.99 2.98 -4.10
CA LEU A 671 -43.17 1.53 -4.18
C LEU A 671 -44.45 1.05 -3.48
N ALA A 672 -44.84 1.72 -2.38
CA ALA A 672 -46.10 1.47 -1.69
C ALA A 672 -47.34 1.66 -2.58
N ASP A 673 -47.25 2.54 -3.59
CA ASP A 673 -48.34 2.86 -4.50
C ASP A 673 -48.40 1.89 -5.70
N VAL A 674 -47.35 1.10 -5.91
CA VAL A 674 -47.17 0.25 -7.10
C VAL A 674 -47.19 -1.24 -6.74
N ASN A 675 -46.48 -1.65 -5.69
CA ASN A 675 -46.37 -3.05 -5.29
C ASN A 675 -46.14 -3.19 -3.77
N MET A 676 -47.16 -3.66 -3.05
CA MET A 676 -47.11 -3.82 -1.60
C MET A 676 -46.13 -4.92 -1.14
N GLU A 677 -45.95 -5.99 -1.92
CA GLU A 677 -45.01 -7.07 -1.59
C GLU A 677 -43.56 -6.57 -1.62
N GLU A 678 -43.20 -5.86 -2.69
CA GLU A 678 -41.87 -5.26 -2.83
C GLU A 678 -41.67 -4.12 -1.81
N PHE A 679 -42.73 -3.37 -1.48
CA PHE A 679 -42.69 -2.40 -0.39
C PHE A 679 -42.36 -3.06 0.96
N MET A 680 -43.03 -4.18 1.30
CA MET A 680 -42.71 -4.94 2.51
C MET A 680 -41.28 -5.46 2.50
N LYS A 681 -40.78 -5.89 1.33
CA LYS A 681 -39.39 -6.32 1.19
C LYS A 681 -38.42 -5.15 1.46
N SER A 682 -38.75 -3.95 1.02
CA SER A 682 -37.96 -2.75 1.32
C SER A 682 -37.91 -2.45 2.83
N LEU A 683 -39.01 -2.66 3.57
CA LEU A 683 -39.05 -2.48 5.03
C LEU A 683 -38.21 -3.54 5.77
N GLU A 684 -38.24 -4.79 5.30
CA GLU A 684 -37.38 -5.86 5.83
C GLU A 684 -35.89 -5.51 5.65
N LEU A 685 -35.50 -5.07 4.45
CA LEU A 685 -34.14 -4.63 4.16
C LEU A 685 -33.74 -3.41 5.02
N CYS A 686 -34.64 -2.45 5.20
CA CYS A 686 -34.40 -1.29 6.05
C CYS A 686 -34.12 -1.71 7.51
N THR A 687 -34.92 -2.64 8.04
CA THR A 687 -34.73 -3.19 9.39
C THR A 687 -33.38 -3.90 9.52
N ARG A 688 -32.95 -4.63 8.49
CA ARG A 688 -31.64 -5.29 8.44
C ARG A 688 -30.49 -4.29 8.43
N ILE A 689 -30.60 -3.18 7.69
CA ILE A 689 -29.59 -2.10 7.69
C ILE A 689 -29.52 -1.42 9.06
N GLN A 690 -30.66 -1.14 9.69
CA GLN A 690 -30.73 -0.48 10.99
C GLN A 690 -30.12 -1.32 12.11
N ASN A 691 -30.39 -2.63 12.12
CA ASN A 691 -29.88 -3.58 13.11
C ASN A 691 -28.49 -4.13 12.77
N TRP A 692 -27.92 -3.73 11.64
CA TRP A 692 -26.59 -4.17 11.24
C TRP A 692 -25.54 -3.62 12.20
N THR A 693 -24.67 -4.49 12.67
CA THR A 693 -23.55 -4.13 13.55
C THR A 693 -22.28 -4.79 13.06
N ILE A 694 -21.16 -4.10 13.26
CA ILE A 694 -19.83 -4.57 12.89
C ILE A 694 -19.08 -5.06 14.13
N ARG A 695 -18.43 -6.21 14.01
CA ARG A 695 -17.50 -6.75 15.02
C ARG A 695 -16.09 -6.63 14.47
N SER A 696 -15.44 -5.50 14.71
CA SER A 696 -14.02 -5.31 14.40
C SER A 696 -13.33 -4.56 15.55
N ASP A 697 -12.10 -4.94 15.84
CA ASP A 697 -11.22 -4.22 16.77
C ASP A 697 -10.56 -2.99 16.10
N SER A 698 -10.73 -2.83 14.79
CA SER A 698 -10.19 -1.71 14.00
C SER A 698 -11.20 -0.57 13.92
N GLN A 699 -10.84 0.60 14.44
CA GLN A 699 -11.64 1.82 14.35
C GLN A 699 -11.93 2.22 12.89
N GLU A 700 -10.98 1.99 11.98
CA GLU A 700 -11.13 2.25 10.54
C GLU A 700 -12.25 1.41 9.93
N ASP A 701 -12.32 0.13 10.32
CA ASP A 701 -13.33 -0.77 9.82
C ASP A 701 -14.73 -0.33 10.29
N LEU A 702 -14.83 0.11 11.55
CA LEU A 702 -16.08 0.60 12.13
C LEU A 702 -16.60 1.83 11.37
N ILE A 703 -15.71 2.80 11.10
CA ILE A 703 -16.07 4.04 10.39
C ILE A 703 -16.49 3.73 8.95
N LEU A 704 -15.72 2.94 8.20
CA LEU A 704 -16.10 2.57 6.83
C LEU A 704 -17.42 1.77 6.81
N GLY A 705 -17.65 0.89 7.81
CA GLY A 705 -18.91 0.18 7.96
C GLY A 705 -20.11 1.12 8.06
N GLU A 706 -19.98 2.19 8.83
CA GLU A 706 -21.01 3.23 8.95
C GLU A 706 -21.23 4.01 7.65
N VAL A 707 -20.14 4.36 6.94
CA VAL A 707 -20.20 5.01 5.62
C VAL A 707 -21.03 4.17 4.64
N TYR A 708 -20.76 2.86 4.54
CA TYR A 708 -21.56 1.98 3.68
C TYR A 708 -22.99 1.82 4.17
N ARG A 709 -23.21 1.75 5.49
CA ARG A 709 -24.55 1.60 6.06
C ARG A 709 -25.45 2.77 5.65
N ARG A 710 -24.90 4.00 5.68
CA ARG A 710 -25.59 5.22 5.20
C ARG A 710 -25.83 5.18 3.69
N ALA A 711 -24.83 4.77 2.89
CA ALA A 711 -25.00 4.64 1.44
C ALA A 711 -26.08 3.61 1.06
N CYS A 712 -26.09 2.43 1.70
CA CYS A 712 -27.13 1.41 1.50
C CYS A 712 -28.52 1.92 1.92
N PHE A 713 -28.62 2.68 3.01
CA PHE A 713 -29.88 3.29 3.42
C PHE A 713 -30.41 4.28 2.39
N ILE A 714 -29.56 5.20 1.92
CA ILE A 714 -29.94 6.19 0.88
C ILE A 714 -30.40 5.48 -0.39
N PHE A 715 -29.63 4.48 -0.84
CA PHE A 715 -29.94 3.71 -2.04
C PHE A 715 -31.28 2.96 -1.93
N LEU A 716 -31.53 2.30 -0.78
CA LEU A 716 -32.82 1.64 -0.51
C LEU A 716 -33.96 2.66 -0.42
N TYR A 717 -33.77 3.77 0.29
CA TYR A 717 -34.80 4.79 0.46
C TYR A 717 -35.25 5.33 -0.89
N LEU A 718 -34.32 5.61 -1.79
CA LEU A 718 -34.59 6.13 -3.13
C LEU A 718 -35.07 5.05 -4.11
N THR A 719 -34.87 3.77 -3.78
CA THR A 719 -35.55 2.65 -4.45
C THR A 719 -37.04 2.63 -4.08
N THR A 720 -37.35 2.89 -2.81
CA THR A 720 -38.73 2.91 -2.29
C THR A 720 -39.48 4.21 -2.63
N TYR A 721 -38.76 5.34 -2.61
CA TYR A 721 -39.27 6.70 -2.79
C TYR A 721 -38.40 7.47 -3.81
N PRO A 722 -38.57 7.23 -5.14
CA PRO A 722 -37.66 7.75 -6.18
C PRO A 722 -37.50 9.27 -6.26
N SER A 723 -38.49 10.03 -5.79
CA SER A 723 -38.47 11.50 -5.76
C SER A 723 -37.97 12.07 -4.42
N GLY A 724 -37.56 11.22 -3.48
CA GLY A 724 -37.28 11.57 -2.09
C GLY A 724 -35.85 12.08 -1.82
N VAL A 725 -35.11 12.56 -2.82
CA VAL A 725 -33.70 12.99 -2.62
C VAL A 725 -33.60 14.13 -1.59
N ALA A 726 -34.54 15.06 -1.61
CA ALA A 726 -34.61 16.18 -0.65
C ALA A 726 -35.25 15.80 0.71
N ASP A 727 -35.63 14.54 0.91
CA ASP A 727 -36.21 14.09 2.18
C ASP A 727 -35.20 14.24 3.32
N ALA A 728 -35.65 14.73 4.48
CA ALA A 728 -34.81 14.95 5.64
C ALA A 728 -34.07 13.69 6.10
N LYS A 729 -34.64 12.49 5.89
CA LYS A 729 -33.97 11.23 6.23
C LYS A 729 -32.78 10.95 5.31
N VAL A 730 -32.91 11.26 4.02
CA VAL A 730 -31.83 11.08 3.04
C VAL A 730 -30.72 12.08 3.31
N GLN A 731 -31.08 13.35 3.53
CA GLN A 731 -30.10 14.40 3.79
C GLN A 731 -29.39 14.21 5.15
N CYS A 732 -30.10 13.79 6.19
CA CYS A 732 -29.48 13.43 7.47
C CYS A 732 -28.52 12.24 7.33
N ALA A 733 -28.91 11.18 6.62
CA ALA A 733 -28.03 10.04 6.37
C ALA A 733 -26.80 10.43 5.54
N LEU A 734 -26.94 11.38 4.61
CA LEU A 734 -25.84 11.93 3.82
C LEU A 734 -24.86 12.72 4.70
N GLU A 735 -25.36 13.65 5.51
CA GLU A 735 -24.54 14.46 6.43
C GLU A 735 -23.78 13.58 7.43
N GLU A 736 -24.45 12.60 8.04
CA GLU A 736 -23.80 11.62 8.90
C GLU A 736 -22.74 10.82 8.13
N GLY A 737 -23.05 10.36 6.90
CA GLY A 737 -22.11 9.63 6.05
C GLY A 737 -20.86 10.45 5.70
N LEU A 738 -21.03 11.74 5.40
CA LEU A 738 -19.95 12.68 5.12
C LEU A 738 -19.08 12.92 6.37
N ALA A 739 -19.69 13.10 7.55
CA ALA A 739 -18.93 13.24 8.80
C ALA A 739 -18.06 11.99 9.09
N HIS A 740 -18.58 10.78 8.82
CA HIS A 740 -17.76 9.56 8.93
C HIS A 740 -16.65 9.50 7.87
N LEU A 741 -16.90 9.98 6.65
CA LEU A 741 -15.84 10.08 5.63
C LEU A 741 -14.74 11.07 6.02
N GLU A 742 -15.07 12.16 6.72
CA GLU A 742 -14.08 13.11 7.25
C GLU A 742 -13.17 12.45 8.28
N LEU A 743 -13.75 11.67 9.21
CA LEU A 743 -12.99 10.86 10.16
C LEU A 743 -12.11 9.85 9.43
N LEU A 744 -12.62 9.25 8.35
CA LEU A 744 -11.90 8.28 7.53
C LEU A 744 -10.77 8.90 6.68
N ALA A 745 -10.85 10.19 6.34
CA ALA A 745 -9.83 10.87 5.55
C ALA A 745 -8.45 10.88 6.25
N SER A 746 -8.42 10.76 7.57
CA SER A 746 -7.20 10.59 8.37
C SER A 746 -6.58 9.17 8.32
N HIS A 747 -7.24 8.23 7.64
CA HIS A 747 -6.89 6.81 7.57
C HIS A 747 -6.75 6.34 6.11
N GLU A 748 -5.55 6.46 5.55
CA GLU A 748 -5.25 6.30 4.11
C GLU A 748 -5.69 4.97 3.47
N MET A 749 -5.62 3.85 4.20
CA MET A 749 -6.01 2.55 3.63
C MET A 749 -7.53 2.41 3.54
N ALA A 750 -8.23 3.13 4.41
CA ALA A 750 -9.63 2.90 4.66
C ALA A 750 -10.54 3.57 3.61
N LEU A 751 -10.04 4.70 3.10
CA LEU A 751 -10.71 5.50 2.09
C LEU A 751 -10.72 4.84 0.71
N LYS A 752 -9.82 3.88 0.45
CA LYS A 752 -9.71 3.17 -0.83
C LYS A 752 -11.02 2.47 -1.16
N CYS A 753 -11.59 1.73 -0.21
CA CYS A 753 -12.84 1.02 -0.42
C CYS A 753 -14.10 1.92 -0.38
N ALA A 754 -14.06 3.22 -0.70
CA ALA A 754 -15.21 4.12 -0.58
C ALA A 754 -15.83 4.60 -1.91
N THR A 755 -15.50 4.05 -3.10
CA THR A 755 -16.08 4.51 -4.39
C THR A 755 -17.61 4.54 -4.38
N PHE A 756 -18.24 3.42 -3.99
CA PHE A 756 -19.69 3.27 -4.04
C PHE A 756 -20.39 4.26 -3.08
N PRO A 757 -20.00 4.35 -1.79
CA PRO A 757 -20.57 5.36 -0.91
C PRO A 757 -20.40 6.79 -1.43
N LEU A 758 -19.20 7.16 -1.90
CA LEU A 758 -18.93 8.48 -2.45
C LEU A 758 -19.78 8.79 -3.68
N PHE A 759 -20.02 7.80 -4.54
CA PHE A 759 -20.91 7.95 -5.68
C PHE A 759 -22.35 8.19 -5.22
N ILE A 760 -22.90 7.35 -4.34
CA ILE A 760 -24.28 7.50 -3.85
C ILE A 760 -24.46 8.83 -3.12
N PHE A 761 -23.49 9.23 -2.30
CA PHE A 761 -23.48 10.53 -1.65
C PHE A 761 -23.43 11.66 -2.67
N GLY A 762 -22.63 11.52 -3.74
CA GLY A 762 -22.52 12.50 -4.81
C GLY A 762 -23.81 12.70 -5.58
N ILE A 763 -24.55 11.61 -5.87
CA ILE A 763 -25.87 11.72 -6.51
C ILE A 763 -26.89 12.38 -5.56
N ALA A 764 -26.81 12.09 -4.26
CA ALA A 764 -27.72 12.64 -3.25
C ALA A 764 -27.36 14.07 -2.77
N ALA A 765 -26.17 14.58 -3.14
CA ALA A 765 -25.66 15.88 -2.72
C ALA A 765 -26.40 17.02 -3.43
N LEU A 766 -27.10 17.83 -2.64
CA LEU A 766 -27.86 18.99 -3.13
C LEU A 766 -27.13 20.30 -2.86
N GLN A 767 -26.29 20.34 -1.83
CA GLN A 767 -25.60 21.57 -1.41
C GLN A 767 -24.15 21.62 -1.94
N PRO A 768 -23.64 22.81 -2.32
CA PRO A 768 -22.28 22.94 -2.86
C PRO A 768 -21.16 22.48 -1.91
N ASP A 769 -21.33 22.66 -0.60
CA ASP A 769 -20.38 22.21 0.42
C ASP A 769 -20.26 20.67 0.47
N GLN A 770 -21.39 19.96 0.34
CA GLN A 770 -21.41 18.50 0.21
C GLN A 770 -20.65 18.05 -1.05
N GLN A 771 -20.87 18.74 -2.18
CA GLN A 771 -20.24 18.44 -3.47
C GLN A 771 -18.73 18.70 -3.44
N ASP A 772 -18.30 19.80 -2.80
CA ASP A 772 -16.89 20.14 -2.62
C ASP A 772 -16.17 19.10 -1.76
N MET A 773 -16.79 18.66 -0.67
CA MET A 773 -16.23 17.61 0.20
C MET A 773 -16.04 16.30 -0.56
N ILE A 774 -17.07 15.84 -1.27
CA ILE A 774 -17.02 14.61 -2.07
C ILE A 774 -15.95 14.73 -3.18
N SER A 775 -15.84 15.91 -3.80
CA SER A 775 -14.81 16.18 -4.79
C SER A 775 -13.40 16.04 -4.24
N LYS A 776 -13.12 16.68 -3.10
CA LYS A 776 -11.81 16.62 -2.44
C LYS A 776 -11.44 15.18 -2.09
N VAL A 777 -12.39 14.41 -1.55
CA VAL A 777 -12.16 13.01 -1.17
C VAL A 777 -11.88 12.12 -2.38
N LEU A 778 -12.64 12.27 -3.47
CA LEU A 778 -12.40 11.51 -4.71
C LEU A 778 -11.08 11.89 -5.39
N ASP A 779 -10.71 13.16 -5.37
CA ASP A 779 -9.47 13.67 -5.96
C ASP A 779 -8.23 13.17 -5.18
N LEU A 780 -8.28 13.29 -3.85
CA LEU A 780 -7.26 12.72 -2.95
C LEU A 780 -7.09 11.21 -3.21
N ARG A 781 -8.21 10.49 -3.33
CA ARG A 781 -8.18 9.06 -3.59
C ARG A 781 -7.59 8.71 -4.95
N PHE A 782 -7.90 9.45 -6.01
CA PHE A 782 -7.29 9.22 -7.32
C PHE A 782 -5.78 9.41 -7.26
N HIS A 783 -5.32 10.50 -6.65
CA HIS A 783 -3.89 10.78 -6.50
C HIS A 783 -3.14 9.74 -5.67
N GLN A 784 -3.77 9.16 -4.65
CA GLN A 784 -3.15 8.13 -3.80
C GLN A 784 -3.20 6.72 -4.41
N SER A 785 -4.26 6.37 -5.14
CA SER A 785 -4.49 5.00 -5.62
C SER A 785 -4.08 4.77 -7.08
N GLY A 786 -4.02 5.83 -7.90
CA GLY A 786 -3.76 5.70 -9.34
C GLY A 786 -4.83 4.92 -10.10
N ILE A 787 -6.05 4.80 -9.57
CA ILE A 787 -7.14 4.02 -10.16
C ILE A 787 -8.00 4.92 -11.05
N GLY A 788 -7.95 4.69 -12.37
CA GLY A 788 -8.64 5.51 -13.38
C GLY A 788 -10.14 5.67 -13.15
N ASN A 789 -10.81 4.62 -12.64
CA ASN A 789 -12.25 4.68 -12.36
C ASN A 789 -12.64 5.79 -11.37
N VAL A 790 -11.79 6.10 -10.38
CA VAL A 790 -12.09 7.12 -9.37
C VAL A 790 -12.15 8.52 -9.98
N ALA A 791 -11.23 8.82 -10.89
CA ALA A 791 -11.23 10.07 -11.64
C ALA A 791 -12.49 10.18 -12.52
N GLU A 792 -12.92 9.07 -13.12
CA GLU A 792 -14.10 9.09 -13.99
C GLU A 792 -15.40 9.30 -13.19
N VAL A 793 -15.51 8.70 -12.00
CA VAL A 793 -16.61 8.98 -11.06
C VAL A 793 -16.66 10.47 -10.70
N LEU A 794 -15.52 11.10 -10.44
CA LEU A 794 -15.45 12.53 -10.13
C LEU A 794 -15.89 13.39 -11.32
N VAL A 795 -15.44 13.06 -12.54
CA VAL A 795 -15.87 13.75 -13.78
C VAL A 795 -17.38 13.64 -13.95
N PHE A 796 -17.93 12.44 -13.80
CA PHE A 796 -19.37 12.19 -13.87
C PHE A 796 -20.14 13.03 -12.84
N LEU A 797 -19.72 13.03 -11.58
CA LEU A 797 -20.42 13.76 -10.52
C LEU A 797 -20.39 15.28 -10.76
N LYS A 798 -19.27 15.84 -11.22
CA LYS A 798 -19.18 17.27 -11.57
C LYS A 798 -20.17 17.63 -12.69
N GLU A 799 -20.26 16.80 -13.72
CA GLU A 799 -21.24 16.99 -14.79
C GLU A 799 -22.68 16.79 -14.32
N TRP A 800 -22.89 15.88 -13.37
CA TRP A 800 -24.19 15.64 -12.73
C TRP A 800 -24.66 16.86 -11.94
N TRP A 801 -23.78 17.52 -11.18
CA TRP A 801 -24.12 18.68 -10.35
C TRP A 801 -24.40 19.95 -11.16
N ILE A 802 -23.74 20.12 -12.31
CA ILE A 802 -23.89 21.31 -13.18
C ILE A 802 -25.24 21.30 -13.91
N ARG A 803 -25.94 20.17 -13.99
CA ARG A 803 -27.19 20.07 -14.74
C ARG A 803 -28.34 20.80 -14.06
N GLU A 804 -28.93 21.73 -14.81
CA GLU A 804 -30.23 22.32 -14.52
C GLU A 804 -31.35 21.30 -14.78
N TYR A 805 -31.55 20.36 -13.87
CA TYR A 805 -32.82 19.65 -13.77
C TYR A 805 -33.80 20.48 -12.96
N ASP A 806 -35.01 20.70 -13.49
CA ASP A 806 -36.15 21.27 -12.77
C ASP A 806 -36.30 20.51 -11.43
N GLU A 807 -36.22 21.22 -10.30
CA GLU A 807 -36.21 20.62 -8.94
C GLU A 807 -37.44 19.73 -8.70
N SER A 808 -38.52 19.97 -9.44
CA SER A 808 -39.76 19.20 -9.40
C SER A 808 -39.71 17.85 -10.13
N ASN A 809 -38.66 17.56 -10.88
CA ASN A 809 -38.58 16.37 -11.76
C ASN A 809 -37.23 15.59 -11.68
N ARG A 810 -36.41 15.82 -10.65
CA ARG A 810 -35.20 15.02 -10.39
C ARG A 810 -35.56 13.60 -9.93
N SER A 811 -35.75 12.68 -10.86
CA SER A 811 -35.74 11.25 -10.53
C SER A 811 -34.31 10.87 -10.16
N PHE A 812 -34.11 10.32 -8.94
CA PHE A 812 -32.79 9.89 -8.47
C PHE A 812 -32.09 8.98 -9.48
N TRP A 813 -32.84 8.20 -10.26
CA TRP A 813 -32.31 7.12 -11.11
C TRP A 813 -31.87 7.54 -12.53
N LEU A 814 -31.93 8.82 -12.90
CA LEU A 814 -31.52 9.28 -14.24
C LEU A 814 -30.04 8.98 -14.55
N TRP A 815 -29.20 8.80 -13.53
CA TRP A 815 -27.80 8.44 -13.72
C TRP A 815 -27.62 7.01 -14.26
N GLU A 816 -28.57 6.09 -14.11
CA GLU A 816 -28.45 4.69 -14.56
C GLU A 816 -28.25 4.60 -16.08
N ASP A 817 -29.11 5.29 -16.85
CA ASP A 817 -29.03 5.33 -18.31
C ASP A 817 -27.76 6.04 -18.80
N GLU A 818 -27.29 7.01 -18.04
CA GLU A 818 -26.10 7.76 -18.37
C GLU A 818 -24.81 6.98 -18.12
N ILE A 819 -24.70 6.30 -16.98
CA ILE A 819 -23.60 5.37 -16.69
C ILE A 819 -23.57 4.28 -17.77
N ARG A 820 -24.73 3.75 -18.17
CA ARG A 820 -24.86 2.77 -19.25
C ARG A 820 -24.38 3.32 -20.59
N THR A 821 -24.77 4.54 -20.94
CA THR A 821 -24.37 5.21 -22.19
C THR A 821 -22.86 5.44 -22.22
N ARG A 822 -22.27 5.81 -21.09
CA ARG A 822 -20.83 6.05 -20.93
C ARG A 822 -20.02 4.76 -20.75
N GLN A 823 -20.68 3.61 -20.65
CA GLN A 823 -20.05 2.32 -20.32
C GLN A 823 -19.22 2.36 -19.02
N MET A 824 -19.62 3.21 -18.07
CA MET A 824 -18.96 3.37 -16.77
C MET A 824 -19.33 2.24 -15.80
N TYR A 825 -18.50 2.05 -14.78
CA TYR A 825 -18.74 1.11 -13.69
C TYR A 825 -18.35 1.71 -12.34
N LEU A 826 -18.94 1.22 -11.25
CA LEU A 826 -18.66 1.68 -9.89
C LEU A 826 -17.94 0.59 -9.10
N PHE A 827 -16.90 0.01 -9.70
CA PHE A 827 -16.02 -0.91 -8.97
C PHE A 827 -15.41 -0.14 -7.79
N LEU A 828 -15.58 -0.72 -6.61
CA LEU A 828 -14.72 -0.40 -5.50
C LEU A 828 -13.36 -0.96 -5.78
N VAL A 829 -12.38 -0.17 -5.43
CA VAL A 829 -11.10 -0.70 -5.03
C VAL A 829 -10.68 0.08 -3.81
#